data_AF-A0A1Q5Q088-F1
#
_entry.id   AF-A0A1Q5Q088-F1
#
_cell.length_a   1.000
_cell.length_b   1.000
_cell.length_c   1.000
_cell.angle_alpha   90.00
_cell.angle_beta   90.00
_cell.angle_gamma   90.00
#
_symmetry.space_group_name_H-M   'P 1'
#
loop_
_entity.id
_entity.type
_entity.pdbx_description
1 polymer ?
#
loop_
_entity_poly.entity_id
_entity_poly.type
_entity_poly.pdbx_seq_one_letter_code
_entity_poly.pdbx_strand_id
1 'polypeptide(L)'
;MPTLAELLSAYPPEVDVTPRQVREARTGRTRQLVVLDDHASGTQSVAGLPVTTAWSQEDLKWALATGAPGVHVVTGTRAMSATETEDRDFDVTRAALAAADELGVDIDVALRSDSTLRGHYPLETDVVASCLAADADHHIDGLIVCPAFPDAGRITVDSIHYVRGERDIYHPAATTEYAADPAFAFDTSSIPEWIEQRTGGRIAASTVTRMTLAQLRSGIDAVAAILMAARGGMPIVVDAASDSDLRALALALYRAEESGKRFLFRVAPPFIREYLGQDRPATLRGSDIEALREGGRAEGAKHGLVLVGKPAGLTDRQLRELRRRRGLREVEISLPALLDHRRDMHIDEVVARAAQGLDAEHVVLRLSRDGSSGDTDYSLDGRLASGLLAIVRKIVAEHPLRFVVSRGGAIATTVARALGVRRAWVRGPLLPGAVSLWQAEGGPADGVPFAVYAGTIGDEYSLTDVVDLCANVPIPPRQPRLVPPTVAIAPRALQARTAPAVADAGEADSTRAGADAGASETTEAAKSKDAPAASHLAVIGLGATGLPIAACLAETFSVVGFDIAEARRELAWRHGVTSALSAREATDGANLVLLNLRDAAQVADVLFGDDGIAAILAPGAIVVLCSTVGVAEAREIATRLAASDIHLVDAPVSGGPDRARRGELLIAVGAATDALAVAEETLTTLAARIVHVGTTPGDGQAMKIVNQLLAGVQVLATAEALSLARALNLERDAVVDFLRLSDTASFVTTERAERMKAAHSDTTTAAAPVHNPLAVMVKDLGIVASTAYHSGVGVPLAGLTEQMFLLGQRAGWGEADDSVIIRLTEPEERH
;
A
#
# COMPACT_ATOMS: atom_id res chain seq x y z
N MET A 1 6.39 -14.88 5.46
CA MET A 1 6.54 -13.70 6.33
C MET A 1 5.68 -13.91 7.56
N PRO A 2 6.14 -13.56 8.77
CA PRO A 2 5.46 -13.91 10.02
C PRO A 2 4.26 -13.00 10.31
N THR A 3 3.29 -13.53 11.04
CA THR A 3 2.22 -12.77 11.73
C THR A 3 2.79 -12.04 12.95
N LEU A 4 2.01 -11.09 13.52
CA LEU A 4 2.40 -10.43 14.77
C LEU A 4 2.64 -11.44 15.89
N ALA A 5 1.78 -12.46 16.03
CA ALA A 5 1.90 -13.47 17.07
C ALA A 5 3.20 -14.27 16.96
N GLU A 6 3.60 -14.64 15.74
CA GLU A 6 4.86 -15.35 15.47
C GLU A 6 6.09 -14.47 15.74
N LEU A 7 6.05 -13.18 15.35
CA LEU A 7 7.12 -12.25 15.66
C LEU A 7 7.31 -12.06 17.17
N LEU A 8 6.22 -12.08 17.93
CA LEU A 8 6.25 -11.83 19.37
C LEU A 8 6.44 -13.11 20.21
N SER A 9 6.33 -14.30 19.64
CA SER A 9 6.27 -15.55 20.42
C SER A 9 7.55 -15.84 21.22
N ALA A 10 8.69 -15.30 20.78
CA ALA A 10 9.99 -15.48 21.44
C ALA A 10 10.26 -14.45 22.56
N TYR A 11 9.38 -13.45 22.74
CA TYR A 11 9.61 -12.32 23.64
C TYR A 11 8.67 -12.35 24.85
N PRO A 12 9.08 -11.74 25.98
CA PRO A 12 8.19 -11.58 27.12
C PRO A 12 6.89 -10.85 26.74
N PRO A 13 5.79 -11.08 27.46
CA PRO A 13 4.57 -10.30 27.30
C PRO A 13 4.85 -8.81 27.57
N GLU A 14 4.07 -7.93 26.95
CA GLU A 14 4.19 -6.49 27.19
C GLU A 14 3.97 -6.15 28.66
N VAL A 15 4.69 -5.14 29.13
CA VAL A 15 4.48 -4.59 30.47
C VAL A 15 3.25 -3.68 30.40
N ASP A 16 2.26 -3.90 31.26
CA ASP A 16 1.08 -3.03 31.34
C ASP A 16 1.47 -1.68 31.95
N VAL A 17 1.72 -0.70 31.08
CA VAL A 17 2.00 0.68 31.44
C VAL A 17 0.84 1.51 30.91
N THR A 18 0.25 2.33 31.77
CA THR A 18 -0.87 3.21 31.44
C THR A 18 -0.40 4.63 31.11
N PRO A 19 -1.13 5.40 30.28
CA PRO A 19 -0.82 6.82 30.05
C PRO A 19 -0.78 7.63 31.35
N ARG A 20 -1.64 7.26 32.32
CA ARG A 20 -1.66 7.87 33.65
C ARG A 20 -0.32 7.75 34.38
N GLN A 21 0.30 6.56 34.38
CA GLN A 21 1.61 6.36 35.02
C GLN A 21 2.69 7.25 34.39
N VAL A 22 2.69 7.38 33.06
CA VAL A 22 3.63 8.27 32.36
C VAL A 22 3.40 9.73 32.76
N ARG A 23 2.14 10.17 32.78
CA ARG A 23 1.78 11.55 33.17
C ARG A 23 2.13 11.86 34.63
N GLU A 24 1.92 10.91 35.53
CA GLU A 24 2.32 11.02 36.94
C GLU A 24 3.85 11.10 37.06
N ALA A 25 4.60 10.25 36.35
CA ALA A 25 6.06 10.29 36.32
C ALA A 25 6.63 11.58 35.69
N ARG A 26 5.86 12.23 34.81
CA ARG A 26 6.18 13.53 34.22
C ARG A 26 5.89 14.71 35.15
N THR A 27 5.02 14.52 36.15
CA THR A 27 4.58 15.61 37.04
C THR A 27 5.77 16.16 37.82
N GLY A 28 5.95 17.48 37.79
CA GLY A 28 7.10 18.16 38.41
C GLY A 28 8.32 18.33 37.49
N ARG A 29 8.33 17.75 36.29
CA ARG A 29 9.29 18.12 35.25
C ARG A 29 8.97 19.51 34.68
N THR A 30 10.00 20.31 34.46
CA THR A 30 9.90 21.65 33.87
C THR A 30 10.19 21.68 32.37
N ARG A 31 10.66 20.57 31.79
CA ARG A 31 11.04 20.48 30.37
C ARG A 31 9.82 20.32 29.45
N GLN A 32 9.76 21.11 28.39
CA GLN A 32 8.80 20.96 27.30
C GLN A 32 9.43 20.27 26.11
N LEU A 33 8.66 19.42 25.41
CA LEU A 33 9.15 18.76 24.20
C LEU A 33 8.83 19.61 22.96
N VAL A 34 9.84 20.08 22.23
CA VAL A 34 9.68 20.71 20.92
C VAL A 34 9.80 19.63 19.85
N VAL A 35 8.72 19.39 19.12
CA VAL A 35 8.63 18.37 18.08
C VAL A 35 8.79 19.03 16.71
N LEU A 36 9.86 18.71 16.01
CA LEU A 36 10.09 19.13 14.63
C LEU A 36 9.42 18.11 13.69
N ASP A 37 8.36 18.54 13.04
CA ASP A 37 7.58 17.72 12.10
C ASP A 37 8.02 18.02 10.65
N ASP A 38 8.60 17.00 10.00
CA ASP A 38 9.00 17.08 8.59
C ASP A 38 7.81 17.26 7.62
N HIS A 39 6.57 17.04 8.10
CA HIS A 39 5.32 17.43 7.47
C HIS A 39 4.11 17.49 8.45
N ALA A 40 3.02 18.16 8.06
CA ALA A 40 1.88 18.46 8.93
C ALA A 40 1.16 17.25 9.56
N SER A 41 1.19 16.07 8.93
CA SER A 41 0.45 14.90 9.46
C SER A 41 1.08 14.24 10.70
N GLY A 42 2.18 14.78 11.23
CA GLY A 42 2.76 14.31 12.49
C GLY A 42 1.86 14.47 13.71
N THR A 43 0.92 15.40 13.65
CA THR A 43 -0.05 15.69 14.71
C THR A 43 -1.21 14.68 14.83
N GLN A 44 -1.26 13.65 13.99
CA GLN A 44 -2.41 12.73 13.88
C GLN A 44 -2.67 11.86 15.13
N SER A 45 -1.67 11.68 15.99
CA SER A 45 -1.77 10.84 17.19
C SER A 45 -2.01 11.65 18.47
N VAL A 46 -2.02 12.98 18.41
CA VAL A 46 -2.09 13.86 19.59
C VAL A 46 -3.33 14.76 19.56
N ALA A 47 -3.68 15.32 20.72
CA ALA A 47 -4.75 16.29 20.89
C ALA A 47 -4.38 17.34 21.94
N GLY A 48 -4.98 18.52 21.88
CA GLY A 48 -4.78 19.61 22.84
C GLY A 48 -3.36 20.19 22.88
N LEU A 49 -2.56 20.03 21.81
CA LEU A 49 -1.21 20.58 21.74
C LEU A 49 -1.13 21.76 20.76
N PRO A 50 -0.29 22.77 21.05
CA PRO A 50 -0.01 23.84 20.10
C PRO A 50 0.82 23.30 18.93
N VAL A 51 0.53 23.80 17.74
CA VAL A 51 1.28 23.55 16.51
C VAL A 51 1.57 24.87 15.80
N THR A 52 2.80 25.05 15.33
CA THR A 52 3.20 26.21 14.51
C THR A 52 3.70 25.76 13.15
N THR A 53 3.50 26.60 12.15
CA THR A 53 4.06 26.44 10.78
C THR A 53 5.07 27.54 10.46
N ALA A 54 5.26 28.45 11.42
CA ALA A 54 6.21 29.55 11.44
C ALA A 54 6.98 29.52 12.76
N TRP A 55 8.21 30.02 12.73
CA TRP A 55 9.16 29.96 13.84
C TRP A 55 9.75 31.34 14.13
N SER A 56 8.95 32.40 14.02
CA SER A 56 9.37 33.68 14.58
C SER A 56 9.45 33.56 16.10
N GLN A 57 10.23 34.45 16.73
CA GLN A 57 10.33 34.51 18.19
C GLN A 57 8.93 34.66 18.84
N GLU A 58 8.02 35.42 18.22
CA GLU A 58 6.63 35.55 18.71
C GLU A 58 5.86 34.23 18.63
N ASP A 59 5.98 33.48 17.52
CA ASP A 59 5.23 32.24 17.33
C ASP A 59 5.65 31.16 18.32
N LEU A 60 6.97 30.99 18.50
CA LEU A 60 7.52 29.97 19.38
C LEU A 60 7.33 30.34 20.85
N LYS A 61 7.44 31.62 21.20
CA LYS A 61 7.08 32.07 22.56
C LYS A 61 5.62 31.83 22.87
N TRP A 62 4.71 32.11 21.94
CA TRP A 62 3.29 31.78 22.14
C TRP A 62 3.12 30.29 22.43
N ALA A 63 3.76 29.44 21.63
CA ALA A 63 3.59 27.99 21.74
C ALA A 63 4.13 27.45 23.08
N LEU A 64 5.33 27.87 23.48
CA LEU A 64 5.96 27.48 24.75
C LEU A 64 5.24 28.07 25.98
N ALA A 65 4.71 29.29 25.86
CA ALA A 65 3.98 29.97 26.94
C ALA A 65 2.61 29.36 27.23
N THR A 66 2.08 28.48 26.37
CA THR A 66 0.84 27.74 26.65
C THR A 66 0.94 26.82 27.88
N GLY A 67 2.18 26.44 28.27
CA GLY A 67 2.43 25.45 29.31
C GLY A 67 2.09 24.02 28.87
N ALA A 68 1.81 23.81 27.58
CA ALA A 68 1.57 22.48 27.04
C ALA A 68 2.81 21.59 27.21
N PRO A 69 2.60 20.27 27.38
CA PRO A 69 3.71 19.36 27.64
C PRO A 69 4.62 19.14 26.43
N GLY A 70 4.12 19.42 25.23
CA GLY A 70 4.88 19.44 23.99
C GLY A 70 4.29 20.41 22.99
N VAL A 71 5.12 20.86 22.06
CA VAL A 71 4.83 21.83 21.01
C VAL A 71 5.25 21.25 19.67
N HIS A 72 4.39 21.31 18.66
CA HIS A 72 4.75 20.89 17.31
C HIS A 72 5.18 22.08 16.45
N VAL A 73 6.26 21.93 15.70
CA VAL A 73 6.76 22.91 14.73
C VAL A 73 6.90 22.21 13.38
N VAL A 74 6.07 22.59 12.42
CA VAL A 74 6.01 21.96 11.10
C VAL A 74 7.03 22.60 10.16
N THR A 75 8.18 21.94 10.06
CA THR A 75 9.32 22.38 9.26
C THR A 75 9.06 22.17 7.77
N GLY A 76 8.39 21.07 7.41
CA GLY A 76 8.11 20.72 6.02
C GLY A 76 9.35 20.27 5.24
N THR A 77 10.36 19.74 5.93
CA THR A 77 11.70 19.44 5.38
C THR A 77 11.74 18.21 4.47
N ARG A 78 10.82 17.24 4.60
CA ARG A 78 10.82 16.02 3.76
C ARG A 78 10.82 16.30 2.25
N ALA A 79 10.24 17.43 1.89
CA ALA A 79 10.06 17.90 0.54
C ALA A 79 11.19 18.81 0.03
N MET A 80 12.24 19.03 0.81
CA MET A 80 13.28 20.01 0.51
C MET A 80 14.55 19.33 0.03
N SER A 81 15.46 20.09 -0.58
CA SER A 81 16.82 19.61 -0.78
C SER A 81 17.53 19.43 0.58
N ALA A 82 18.65 18.70 0.58
CA ALA A 82 19.48 18.55 1.78
C ALA A 82 19.93 19.91 2.33
N THR A 83 20.39 20.83 1.47
CA THR A 83 20.84 22.17 1.88
C THR A 83 19.72 23.00 2.48
N GLU A 84 18.54 23.03 1.85
CA GLU A 84 17.39 23.76 2.39
C GLU A 84 16.89 23.15 3.72
N THR A 85 17.03 21.83 3.88
CA THR A 85 16.71 21.12 5.12
C THR A 85 17.68 21.51 6.24
N GLU A 86 18.98 21.52 5.96
CA GLU A 86 20.02 21.95 6.91
C GLU A 86 19.76 23.39 7.39
N ASP A 87 19.56 24.33 6.47
CA ASP A 87 19.27 25.73 6.80
C ASP A 87 17.98 25.85 7.64
N ARG A 88 16.93 25.10 7.26
CA ARG A 88 15.64 25.14 7.95
C ARG A 88 15.72 24.60 9.37
N ASP A 89 16.32 23.43 9.56
CA ASP A 89 16.42 22.80 10.88
C ASP A 89 17.34 23.60 11.79
N PHE A 90 18.41 24.20 11.25
CA PHE A 90 19.26 25.14 11.98
C PHE A 90 18.45 26.36 12.46
N ASP A 91 17.74 27.03 11.56
CA ASP A 91 16.96 28.23 11.88
C ASP A 91 15.86 27.95 12.90
N VAL A 92 15.09 26.87 12.71
CA VAL A 92 13.99 26.49 13.60
C VAL A 92 14.52 26.13 14.99
N THR A 93 15.61 25.36 15.07
CA THR A 93 16.19 24.94 16.35
C THR A 93 16.73 26.13 17.13
N ARG A 94 17.47 27.04 16.46
CA ARG A 94 17.95 28.27 17.10
C ARG A 94 16.82 29.18 17.56
N ALA A 95 15.77 29.32 16.75
CA ALA A 95 14.61 30.12 17.14
C ALA A 95 13.89 29.51 18.36
N ALA A 96 13.78 28.18 18.43
CA ALA A 96 13.19 27.49 19.57
C ALA A 96 14.02 27.67 20.84
N LEU A 97 15.35 27.55 20.74
CA LEU A 97 16.27 27.79 21.86
C LEU A 97 16.20 29.23 22.35
N ALA A 98 16.20 30.21 21.45
CA ALA A 98 16.08 31.61 21.80
C ALA A 98 14.73 31.94 22.49
N ALA A 99 13.63 31.36 22.00
CA ALA A 99 12.31 31.53 22.62
C ALA A 99 12.22 30.87 24.00
N ALA A 100 12.85 29.71 24.16
CA ALA A 100 12.93 28.97 25.41
C ALA A 100 13.75 29.72 26.48
N ASP A 101 14.93 30.22 26.10
CA ASP A 101 15.81 31.05 26.96
C ASP A 101 15.07 32.30 27.47
N GLU A 102 14.40 33.04 26.58
CA GLU A 102 13.68 34.25 26.96
C GLU A 102 12.49 33.97 27.91
N LEU A 103 11.86 32.80 27.79
CA LEU A 103 10.78 32.38 28.69
C LEU A 103 11.28 31.69 29.96
N GLY A 104 12.58 31.39 30.06
CA GLY A 104 13.14 30.59 31.15
C GLY A 104 12.58 29.16 31.19
N VAL A 105 12.25 28.60 30.01
CA VAL A 105 11.74 27.24 29.85
C VAL A 105 12.85 26.35 29.33
N ASP A 106 13.06 25.20 29.95
CA ASP A 106 13.98 24.18 29.43
C ASP A 106 13.25 23.32 28.38
N ILE A 107 13.94 22.95 27.31
CA ILE A 107 13.37 22.18 26.21
C ILE A 107 14.21 20.96 25.86
N ASP A 108 13.52 19.92 25.42
CA ASP A 108 14.10 18.80 24.67
C ASP A 108 13.52 18.83 23.24
N VAL A 109 14.24 18.24 22.28
CA VAL A 109 13.84 18.26 20.87
C VAL A 109 13.59 16.84 20.37
N ALA A 110 12.47 16.63 19.69
CA ALA A 110 12.17 15.40 18.96
C ALA A 110 12.00 15.70 17.47
N LEU A 111 12.73 14.97 16.63
CA LEU A 111 12.49 14.93 15.20
C LEU A 111 11.45 13.84 14.93
N ARG A 112 10.24 14.26 14.58
CA ARG A 112 9.18 13.36 14.19
C ARG A 112 9.32 13.08 12.71
N SER A 113 9.61 11.83 12.39
CA SER A 113 9.95 11.40 11.03
C SER A 113 9.03 10.28 10.56
N ASP A 114 9.15 9.89 9.29
CA ASP A 114 8.35 8.83 8.70
C ASP A 114 8.53 7.49 9.42
N SER A 115 7.41 6.79 9.65
CA SER A 115 7.48 5.45 10.25
C SER A 115 8.09 4.44 9.28
N THR A 116 8.13 4.69 7.97
CA THR A 116 8.77 3.80 6.99
C THR A 116 10.18 4.25 6.61
N LEU A 117 10.91 4.83 7.58
CA LEU A 117 12.34 5.19 7.51
C LEU A 117 12.75 6.32 6.55
N ARG A 118 11.84 6.87 5.74
CA ARG A 118 12.13 8.00 4.84
C ARG A 118 12.43 9.29 5.60
N GLY A 119 13.22 10.17 4.99
CA GLY A 119 13.63 11.47 5.54
C GLY A 119 15.13 11.74 5.36
N HIS A 120 15.57 12.94 5.75
CA HIS A 120 16.94 13.40 5.52
C HIS A 120 17.94 12.91 6.58
N TYR A 121 17.61 11.86 7.34
CA TYR A 121 18.54 11.24 8.29
C TYR A 121 19.86 10.82 7.59
N PRO A 122 21.03 11.10 8.20
CA PRO A 122 21.25 11.68 9.54
C PRO A 122 21.33 13.22 9.61
N LEU A 123 21.20 13.93 8.49
CA LEU A 123 21.39 15.38 8.41
C LEU A 123 20.58 16.14 9.47
N GLU A 124 19.26 15.89 9.51
CA GLU A 124 18.34 16.58 10.44
C GLU A 124 18.78 16.39 11.90
N THR A 125 19.14 15.16 12.27
CA THR A 125 19.60 14.85 13.64
C THR A 125 20.96 15.47 13.96
N ASP A 126 21.89 15.49 13.00
CA ASP A 126 23.23 16.06 13.21
C ASP A 126 23.18 17.59 13.36
N VAL A 127 22.34 18.27 12.56
CA VAL A 127 22.14 19.73 12.62
C VAL A 127 21.52 20.11 13.96
N VAL A 128 20.42 19.47 14.35
CA VAL A 128 19.75 19.75 15.64
C VAL A 128 20.68 19.48 16.82
N ALA A 129 21.40 18.36 16.82
CA ALA A 129 22.38 18.04 17.87
C ALA A 129 23.49 19.09 17.97
N SER A 130 23.99 19.58 16.83
CA SER A 130 25.02 20.61 16.78
C SER A 130 24.54 21.96 17.32
N CYS A 131 23.30 22.36 16.98
CA CYS A 131 22.68 23.57 17.53
C CYS A 131 22.51 23.50 19.05
N LEU A 132 22.01 22.36 19.56
CA LEU A 132 21.82 22.15 21.00
C LEU A 132 23.14 22.22 21.76
N ALA A 133 24.20 21.60 21.23
CA ALA A 133 25.52 21.64 21.83
C ALA A 133 26.13 23.06 21.86
N ALA A 134 25.82 23.90 20.87
CA ALA A 134 26.42 25.24 20.73
C ALA A 134 25.78 26.32 21.61
N ASP A 135 24.45 26.35 21.76
CA ASP A 135 23.74 27.46 22.43
C ASP A 135 23.51 27.23 23.93
N ALA A 136 23.35 25.98 24.38
CA ALA A 136 22.79 25.70 25.71
C ALA A 136 23.64 24.78 26.60
N ASP A 137 24.87 24.42 26.19
CA ASP A 137 25.67 23.35 26.81
C ASP A 137 24.86 22.03 26.94
N HIS A 138 23.87 21.86 26.05
CA HIS A 138 23.03 20.67 25.97
C HIS A 138 23.82 19.57 25.26
N HIS A 139 24.60 18.84 26.04
CA HIS A 139 25.18 17.59 25.56
C HIS A 139 24.06 16.57 25.30
N ILE A 140 24.16 15.84 24.19
CA ILE A 140 23.26 14.72 23.88
C ILE A 140 23.98 13.42 24.25
N ASP A 141 23.43 12.67 25.20
CA ASP A 141 23.97 11.39 25.61
C ASP A 141 23.64 10.28 24.62
N GLY A 142 22.47 10.31 23.99
CA GLY A 142 22.05 9.31 23.02
C GLY A 142 20.97 9.82 22.07
N LEU A 143 20.94 9.23 20.87
CA LEU A 143 19.88 9.44 19.88
C LEU A 143 18.92 8.25 19.91
N ILE A 144 17.69 8.45 20.38
CA ILE A 144 16.65 7.42 20.35
C ILE A 144 16.10 7.29 18.93
N VAL A 145 16.22 6.10 18.35
CA VAL A 145 15.64 5.78 17.03
C VAL A 145 14.52 4.77 17.21
N CYS A 146 13.27 5.23 17.08
CA CYS A 146 12.09 4.40 17.24
C CYS A 146 11.02 4.73 16.17
N PRO A 147 11.05 4.08 15.00
CA PRO A 147 10.09 4.32 13.92
C PRO A 147 8.75 3.60 14.12
N ALA A 148 8.56 2.91 15.24
CA ALA A 148 7.37 2.09 15.49
C ALA A 148 6.09 2.92 15.50
N PHE A 149 5.11 2.47 14.74
CA PHE A 149 3.75 2.98 14.72
C PHE A 149 2.74 1.83 14.69
N PRO A 150 2.49 1.18 15.86
CA PRO A 150 1.70 -0.04 15.95
C PRO A 150 0.29 0.08 15.36
N ASP A 151 -0.40 1.20 15.60
CA ASP A 151 -1.73 1.51 15.04
C ASP A 151 -1.73 1.47 13.50
N ALA A 152 -0.65 1.93 12.88
CA ALA A 152 -0.46 1.90 11.44
C ALA A 152 0.16 0.56 10.96
N GLY A 153 0.39 -0.41 11.85
CA GLY A 153 1.03 -1.68 11.51
C GLY A 153 2.52 -1.56 11.22
N ARG A 154 3.21 -0.54 11.77
CA ARG A 154 4.68 -0.44 11.68
C ARG A 154 5.26 -0.82 13.02
N ILE A 155 6.10 -1.84 13.08
CA ILE A 155 6.67 -2.34 14.34
C ILE A 155 8.17 -2.60 14.17
N THR A 156 8.89 -2.64 15.28
CA THR A 156 10.31 -3.02 15.27
C THR A 156 10.49 -4.19 16.23
N VAL A 157 11.05 -5.29 15.73
CA VAL A 157 11.31 -6.52 16.49
C VAL A 157 12.69 -7.04 16.10
N ASP A 158 13.53 -7.31 17.09
CA ASP A 158 14.94 -7.67 16.92
C ASP A 158 15.75 -6.62 16.13
N SER A 159 15.42 -5.35 16.33
CA SER A 159 15.94 -4.22 15.55
C SER A 159 15.65 -4.28 14.06
N ILE A 160 14.76 -5.18 13.60
CA ILE A 160 14.25 -5.23 12.23
C ILE A 160 12.92 -4.47 12.20
N HIS A 161 12.80 -3.53 11.26
CA HIS A 161 11.57 -2.78 11.07
C HIS A 161 10.64 -3.49 10.08
N TYR A 162 9.38 -3.64 10.46
CA TYR A 162 8.36 -4.33 9.68
C TYR A 162 7.17 -3.41 9.37
N VAL A 163 6.57 -3.64 8.22
CA VAL A 163 5.33 -3.03 7.76
C VAL A 163 4.29 -4.12 7.57
N ARG A 164 3.12 -3.93 8.17
CA ARG A 164 1.97 -4.82 8.01
C ARG A 164 1.42 -4.73 6.59
N GLY A 165 1.40 -5.87 5.90
CA GLY A 165 0.70 -6.11 4.64
C GLY A 165 -0.71 -6.67 4.86
N GLU A 166 -1.22 -7.37 3.87
CA GLU A 166 -2.55 -7.99 3.95
C GLU A 166 -2.58 -9.18 4.92
N ARG A 167 -3.78 -9.51 5.44
CA ARG A 167 -4.01 -10.64 6.35
C ARG A 167 -3.14 -10.63 7.64
N ASP A 168 -2.72 -9.44 8.09
CA ASP A 168 -1.90 -9.22 9.30
C ASP A 168 -0.48 -9.84 9.22
N ILE A 169 0.02 -10.01 7.99
CA ILE A 169 1.39 -10.47 7.71
C ILE A 169 2.35 -9.28 7.75
N TYR A 170 3.49 -9.43 8.41
CA TYR A 170 4.48 -8.36 8.57
C TYR A 170 5.68 -8.57 7.62
N HIS A 171 5.89 -7.60 6.74
CA HIS A 171 6.97 -7.59 5.76
C HIS A 171 8.13 -6.73 6.25
N PRO A 172 9.40 -7.18 6.15
CA PRO A 172 10.55 -6.33 6.40
C PRO A 172 10.48 -5.07 5.53
N ALA A 173 10.74 -3.90 6.10
CA ALA A 173 10.54 -2.61 5.43
C ALA A 173 11.25 -2.50 4.07
N ALA A 174 12.45 -3.08 3.93
CA ALA A 174 13.22 -3.09 2.68
C ALA A 174 12.56 -3.88 1.54
N THR A 175 11.61 -4.76 1.85
CA THR A 175 10.87 -5.56 0.85
C THR A 175 9.59 -4.86 0.36
N THR A 176 9.31 -3.66 0.86
CA THR A 176 8.09 -2.90 0.54
C THR A 176 8.38 -1.78 -0.45
N GLU A 177 7.33 -1.19 -1.00
CA GLU A 177 7.42 -0.05 -1.93
C GLU A 177 8.14 1.17 -1.33
N TYR A 178 8.12 1.33 0.00
CA TYR A 178 8.77 2.45 0.68
C TYR A 178 10.30 2.43 0.54
N ALA A 179 10.89 1.26 0.32
CA ALA A 179 12.33 1.07 0.14
C ALA A 179 12.81 1.54 -1.25
N ALA A 180 11.90 1.58 -2.21
CA ALA A 180 12.15 2.03 -3.58
C ALA A 180 11.87 3.54 -3.79
N ASP A 181 11.73 4.31 -2.70
CA ASP A 181 11.51 5.75 -2.77
C ASP A 181 12.65 6.44 -3.54
N PRO A 182 12.36 7.23 -4.60
CA PRO A 182 13.41 7.83 -5.43
C PRO A 182 14.39 8.76 -4.69
N ALA A 183 13.94 9.38 -3.60
CA ALA A 183 14.75 10.31 -2.81
C ALA A 183 15.37 9.65 -1.57
N PHE A 184 14.69 8.65 -1.00
CA PHE A 184 15.03 8.07 0.29
C PHE A 184 15.18 6.54 0.26
N ALA A 185 15.58 5.97 -0.87
CA ALA A 185 15.77 4.52 -1.02
C ALA A 185 16.70 3.93 0.05
N PHE A 186 16.42 2.67 0.40
CA PHE A 186 17.22 1.85 1.31
C PHE A 186 17.00 0.36 0.98
N ASP A 187 17.93 -0.51 1.36
CA ASP A 187 17.93 -1.93 1.00
C ASP A 187 17.98 -2.90 2.20
N THR A 188 18.04 -2.36 3.43
CA THR A 188 18.03 -3.14 4.68
C THR A 188 16.85 -2.80 5.57
N SER A 189 16.33 -3.81 6.26
CA SER A 189 15.28 -3.65 7.29
C SER A 189 15.84 -3.61 8.71
N SER A 190 17.13 -3.94 8.88
CA SER A 190 17.85 -3.82 10.15
C SER A 190 18.14 -2.34 10.40
N ILE A 191 17.53 -1.74 11.43
CA ILE A 191 17.71 -0.31 11.71
C ILE A 191 19.18 0.05 11.98
N PRO A 192 20.00 -0.77 12.68
CA PRO A 192 21.43 -0.51 12.82
C PRO A 192 22.19 -0.47 11.47
N GLU A 193 21.88 -1.39 10.54
CA GLU A 193 22.47 -1.38 9.20
C GLU A 193 21.97 -0.20 8.37
N TRP A 194 20.69 0.15 8.52
CA TRP A 194 20.13 1.35 7.91
C TRP A 194 20.84 2.60 8.42
N ILE A 195 21.13 2.71 9.73
CA ILE A 195 21.93 3.80 10.29
C ILE A 195 23.33 3.85 9.67
N GLU A 196 24.00 2.69 9.54
CA GLU A 196 25.33 2.60 8.90
C GLU A 196 25.28 3.07 7.45
N GLN A 197 24.30 2.59 6.67
CA GLN A 197 24.07 2.99 5.29
C GLN A 197 23.84 4.51 5.19
N ARG A 198 22.93 5.06 6.00
CA ARG A 198 22.55 6.49 5.95
C ARG A 198 23.66 7.42 6.42
N THR A 199 24.51 6.96 7.33
CA THR A 199 25.66 7.73 7.83
C THR A 199 26.91 7.57 6.96
N GLY A 200 26.85 6.79 5.87
CA GLY A 200 28.00 6.50 5.00
C GLY A 200 29.11 5.75 5.75
N GLY A 201 28.76 4.91 6.72
CA GLY A 201 29.70 4.15 7.54
C GLY A 201 30.29 4.89 8.74
N ARG A 202 29.95 6.18 8.96
CA ARG A 202 30.42 6.94 10.13
C ARG A 202 29.99 6.30 11.45
N ILE A 203 28.81 5.67 11.48
CA ILE A 203 28.31 4.89 12.62
C ILE A 203 28.12 3.45 12.16
N ALA A 204 29.03 2.55 12.55
CA ALA A 204 28.93 1.13 12.18
C ALA A 204 27.74 0.45 12.90
N ALA A 205 27.04 -0.47 12.23
CA ALA A 205 25.88 -1.16 12.81
C ALA A 205 26.20 -1.94 14.10
N SER A 206 27.47 -2.32 14.29
CA SER A 206 27.97 -3.02 15.48
C SER A 206 28.15 -2.12 16.70
N THR A 207 28.24 -0.80 16.53
CA THR A 207 28.39 0.18 17.62
C THR A 207 27.05 0.79 18.04
N VAL A 208 26.01 0.61 17.23
CA VAL A 208 24.64 1.02 17.56
C VAL A 208 24.11 0.19 18.73
N THR A 209 23.64 0.87 19.77
CA THR A 209 23.03 0.19 20.92
C THR A 209 21.65 -0.32 20.54
N ARG A 210 21.39 -1.61 20.79
CA ARG A 210 20.10 -2.25 20.54
C ARG A 210 19.34 -2.41 21.84
N MET A 211 18.11 -1.93 21.87
CA MET A 211 17.14 -2.15 22.93
C MET A 211 16.01 -3.01 22.37
N THR A 212 16.22 -4.33 22.43
CA THR A 212 15.28 -5.32 21.90
C THR A 212 14.00 -5.41 22.75
N LEU A 213 12.93 -6.01 22.23
CA LEU A 213 11.72 -6.27 23.01
C LEU A 213 12.00 -7.05 24.31
N ALA A 214 12.95 -7.98 24.29
CA ALA A 214 13.34 -8.73 25.48
C ALA A 214 13.89 -7.81 26.58
N GLN A 215 14.71 -6.83 26.21
CA GLN A 215 15.26 -5.85 27.14
C GLN A 215 14.20 -4.83 27.56
N LEU A 216 13.43 -4.30 26.62
CA LEU A 216 12.38 -3.31 26.89
C LEU A 216 11.32 -3.83 27.86
N ARG A 217 10.95 -5.11 27.73
CA ARG A 217 9.94 -5.78 28.56
C ARG A 217 10.50 -6.45 29.82
N SER A 218 11.82 -6.35 30.06
CA SER A 218 12.45 -6.89 31.28
C SER A 218 12.21 -6.03 32.52
N GLY A 219 11.73 -4.80 32.35
CA GLY A 219 11.38 -3.86 33.41
C GLY A 219 12.03 -2.48 33.25
N ILE A 220 11.37 -1.45 33.77
CA ILE A 220 11.74 -0.05 33.57
C ILE A 220 13.17 0.25 34.08
N ASP A 221 13.60 -0.36 35.19
CA ASP A 221 14.95 -0.15 35.76
C ASP A 221 16.07 -0.70 34.87
N ALA A 222 15.85 -1.84 34.23
CA ALA A 222 16.82 -2.43 33.32
C ALA A 222 16.99 -1.55 32.06
N VAL A 223 15.87 -1.02 31.55
CA VAL A 223 15.86 -0.10 30.41
C VAL A 223 16.55 1.22 30.79
N ALA A 224 16.25 1.78 31.96
CA ALA A 224 16.89 2.99 32.46
C ALA A 224 18.41 2.79 32.60
N ALA A 225 18.89 1.63 33.06
CA ALA A 225 20.32 1.35 33.14
C ALA A 225 21.04 1.40 31.77
N ILE A 226 20.39 0.91 30.69
CA ILE A 226 20.91 1.03 29.32
C ILE A 226 21.02 2.51 28.93
N LEU A 227 19.97 3.28 29.17
CA LEU A 227 19.92 4.72 28.87
C LEU A 227 20.95 5.51 29.68
N MET A 228 21.18 5.15 30.94
CA MET A 228 22.21 5.76 31.79
C MET A 228 23.63 5.51 31.29
N ALA A 229 23.86 4.45 30.50
CA ALA A 229 25.16 4.13 29.91
C ALA A 229 25.39 4.87 28.57
N ALA A 230 24.37 5.47 27.96
CA ALA A 230 24.48 6.18 26.69
C ALA A 230 25.46 7.36 26.75
N ARG A 231 26.33 7.52 25.74
CA ARG A 231 27.30 8.61 25.66
C ARG A 231 27.47 9.08 24.22
N GLY A 232 27.81 10.36 24.05
CA GLY A 232 28.31 10.91 22.79
C GLY A 232 27.29 10.91 21.64
N GLY A 233 26.00 10.98 21.95
CA GLY A 233 24.94 11.00 20.94
C GLY A 233 24.79 9.71 20.15
N MET A 234 25.38 8.60 20.60
CA MET A 234 25.31 7.33 19.88
C MET A 234 23.86 6.86 19.71
N PRO A 235 23.48 6.34 18.52
CA PRO A 235 22.14 5.84 18.29
C PRO A 235 21.78 4.65 19.17
N ILE A 236 20.57 4.69 19.70
CA ILE A 236 19.91 3.63 20.47
C ILE A 236 18.65 3.24 19.69
N VAL A 237 18.70 2.09 19.04
CA VAL A 237 17.56 1.53 18.32
C VAL A 237 16.65 0.85 19.32
N VAL A 238 15.38 1.25 19.36
CA VAL A 238 14.40 0.69 20.28
C VAL A 238 13.33 -0.07 19.53
N ASP A 239 13.19 -1.35 19.88
CA ASP A 239 12.09 -2.19 19.45
C ASP A 239 10.78 -1.73 20.09
N ALA A 240 9.67 -1.82 19.34
CA ALA A 240 8.34 -1.61 19.89
C ALA A 240 7.30 -2.24 18.97
N ALA A 241 6.35 -2.97 19.57
CA ALA A 241 5.23 -3.59 18.87
C ALA A 241 3.87 -3.11 19.38
N SER A 242 3.83 -2.37 20.50
CA SER A 242 2.60 -1.80 21.06
C SER A 242 2.82 -0.40 21.66
N ASP A 243 1.71 0.29 21.95
CA ASP A 243 1.74 1.55 22.68
C ASP A 243 2.32 1.38 24.11
N SER A 244 2.16 0.20 24.71
CA SER A 244 2.68 -0.08 26.04
C SER A 244 4.21 -0.17 26.06
N ASP A 245 4.80 -0.73 25.00
CA ASP A 245 6.26 -0.74 24.80
C ASP A 245 6.81 0.70 24.74
N LEU A 246 6.14 1.60 24.01
CA LEU A 246 6.51 3.01 23.91
C LEU A 246 6.40 3.75 25.25
N ARG A 247 5.37 3.44 26.06
CA ARG A 247 5.23 4.01 27.41
C ARG A 247 6.27 3.49 28.39
N ALA A 248 6.65 2.21 28.29
CA ALA A 248 7.75 1.64 29.08
C ALA A 248 9.07 2.37 28.78
N LEU A 249 9.34 2.64 27.50
CA LEU A 249 10.48 3.48 27.08
C LEU A 249 10.39 4.89 27.67
N ALA A 250 9.21 5.54 27.62
CA ALA A 250 9.01 6.88 28.18
C ALA A 250 9.34 6.94 29.69
N LEU A 251 8.85 5.97 30.48
CA LEU A 251 9.17 5.90 31.92
C LEU A 251 10.66 5.69 32.19
N ALA A 252 11.35 4.93 31.34
CA ALA A 252 12.78 4.70 31.49
C ALA A 252 13.61 5.94 31.11
N LEU A 253 13.22 6.65 30.04
CA LEU A 253 13.81 7.92 29.64
C LEU A 253 13.70 8.96 30.75
N TYR A 254 12.52 9.05 31.35
CA TYR A 254 12.27 9.89 32.51
C TYR A 254 13.23 9.65 33.67
N ARG A 255 13.46 8.38 34.04
CA ARG A 255 14.46 8.04 35.07
C ARG A 255 15.87 8.44 34.66
N ALA A 256 16.23 8.24 33.39
CA ALA A 256 17.53 8.65 32.85
C ALA A 256 17.72 10.18 32.94
N GLU A 257 16.71 10.94 32.52
CA GLU A 257 16.71 12.41 32.54
C GLU A 257 16.77 13.00 33.96
N GLU A 258 16.13 12.35 34.94
CA GLU A 258 16.24 12.71 36.36
C GLU A 258 17.69 12.63 36.88
N SER A 259 18.52 11.80 36.26
CA SER A 259 19.96 11.71 36.58
C SER A 259 20.81 12.63 35.69
N GLY A 260 20.19 13.58 35.00
CA GLY A 260 20.85 14.59 34.19
C GLY A 260 21.11 14.18 32.74
N LYS A 261 20.64 13.01 32.29
CA LYS A 261 20.78 12.60 30.89
C LYS A 261 19.93 13.43 29.96
N ARG A 262 20.39 13.59 28.72
CA ARG A 262 19.65 14.24 27.64
C ARG A 262 19.68 13.40 26.37
N PHE A 263 18.53 13.32 25.72
CA PHE A 263 18.35 12.52 24.51
C PHE A 263 17.80 13.37 23.38
N LEU A 264 18.23 13.05 22.17
CA LEU A 264 17.58 13.49 20.94
C LEU A 264 16.68 12.33 20.46
N PHE A 265 15.55 12.65 19.83
CA PHE A 265 14.61 11.63 19.37
C PHE A 265 14.45 11.69 17.85
N ARG A 266 14.51 10.53 17.18
CA ARG A 266 14.03 10.31 15.82
C ARG A 266 12.93 9.25 15.85
N VAL A 267 11.68 9.71 15.79
CA VAL A 267 10.53 8.89 16.22
C VAL A 267 9.31 9.02 15.32
N ALA A 268 8.44 8.02 15.36
CA ALA A 268 7.14 8.07 14.71
C ALA A 268 6.07 8.77 15.59
N PRO A 269 4.91 9.16 15.04
CA PRO A 269 3.88 9.94 15.74
C PRO A 269 3.40 9.42 17.10
N PRO A 270 3.14 8.10 17.32
CA PRO A 270 2.58 7.66 18.59
C PRO A 270 3.57 7.82 19.75
N PHE A 271 4.89 7.78 19.50
CA PHE A 271 5.87 7.99 20.56
C PHE A 271 5.66 9.34 21.24
N ILE A 272 5.32 10.40 20.51
CA ILE A 272 5.05 11.72 21.11
C ILE A 272 3.85 11.62 22.07
N ARG A 273 2.74 11.00 21.66
CA ARG A 273 1.56 10.79 22.52
C ARG A 273 1.93 10.01 23.79
N GLU A 274 2.62 8.90 23.62
CA GLU A 274 2.99 8.00 24.71
C GLU A 274 4.01 8.64 25.65
N TYR A 275 5.00 9.36 25.11
CA TYR A 275 5.99 10.11 25.87
C TYR A 275 5.32 11.19 26.71
N LEU A 276 4.29 11.88 26.21
CA LEU A 276 3.58 12.90 26.99
C LEU A 276 2.57 12.34 28.00
N GLY A 277 2.35 11.02 28.03
CA GLY A 277 1.36 10.36 28.89
C GLY A 277 -0.08 10.77 28.57
N GLN A 278 -0.35 11.09 27.30
CA GLN A 278 -1.67 11.47 26.82
C GLN A 278 -2.52 10.23 26.55
N ASP A 279 -3.73 10.21 27.11
CA ASP A 279 -4.72 9.18 26.80
C ASP A 279 -5.08 9.22 25.30
N ARG A 280 -5.40 8.06 24.72
CA ARG A 280 -5.81 7.98 23.31
C ARG A 280 -7.00 8.93 23.05
N PRO A 281 -6.83 9.99 22.24
CA PRO A 281 -7.89 10.99 22.10
C PRO A 281 -9.15 10.39 21.49
N ALA A 282 -10.31 10.76 22.05
CA ALA A 282 -11.59 10.44 21.44
C ALA A 282 -11.76 11.18 20.11
N THR A 283 -12.48 10.58 19.17
CA THR A 283 -12.83 11.25 17.91
C THR A 283 -13.76 12.42 18.14
N LEU A 284 -13.48 13.54 17.47
CA LEU A 284 -14.32 14.73 17.51
C LEU A 284 -15.69 14.47 16.85
N ARG A 285 -16.72 15.14 17.37
CA ARG A 285 -18.09 15.12 16.85
C ARG A 285 -18.35 16.35 15.98
N GLY A 286 -19.38 16.29 15.13
CA GLY A 286 -19.78 17.44 14.31
C GLY A 286 -20.06 18.72 15.13
N SER A 287 -20.59 18.57 16.36
CA SER A 287 -20.77 19.69 17.30
C SER A 287 -19.47 20.34 17.75
N ASP A 288 -18.40 19.54 17.95
CA ASP A 288 -17.10 20.05 18.37
C ASP A 288 -16.47 20.89 17.24
N ILE A 289 -16.73 20.50 15.99
CA ILE A 289 -16.26 21.21 14.79
C ILE A 289 -17.08 22.48 14.55
N GLU A 290 -18.40 22.44 14.75
CA GLU A 290 -19.26 23.62 14.61
C GLU A 290 -18.87 24.73 15.59
N ALA A 291 -18.54 24.36 16.84
CA ALA A 291 -18.09 25.30 17.86
C ALA A 291 -16.82 26.07 17.47
N LEU A 292 -15.97 25.52 16.58
CA LEU A 292 -14.78 26.23 16.10
C LEU A 292 -15.10 27.37 15.15
N ARG A 293 -16.30 27.37 14.54
CA ARG A 293 -16.70 28.36 13.54
C ARG A 293 -17.30 29.61 14.16
N GLU A 294 -17.85 29.49 15.36
CA GLU A 294 -18.56 30.56 16.07
C GLU A 294 -17.65 31.79 16.25
N GLY A 295 -18.08 32.95 15.75
CA GLY A 295 -17.31 34.19 15.82
C GLY A 295 -16.12 34.28 14.85
N GLY A 296 -15.89 33.25 14.03
CA GLY A 296 -14.78 33.18 13.08
C GLY A 296 -15.20 33.39 11.62
N ARG A 297 -14.24 33.25 10.68
CA ARG A 297 -14.50 33.48 9.25
C ARG A 297 -15.35 32.40 8.58
N ALA A 298 -15.43 31.23 9.19
CA ALA A 298 -16.28 30.13 8.71
C ALA A 298 -17.73 30.24 9.19
N GLU A 299 -18.07 31.22 10.03
CA GLU A 299 -19.44 31.41 10.51
C GLU A 299 -20.39 31.68 9.33
N GLY A 300 -21.46 30.88 9.22
CA GLY A 300 -22.41 30.97 8.11
C GLY A 300 -21.91 30.43 6.77
N ALA A 301 -20.65 30.00 6.65
CA ALA A 301 -20.12 29.39 5.44
C ALA A 301 -20.78 28.02 5.18
N LYS A 302 -21.22 27.80 3.94
CA LYS A 302 -21.99 26.60 3.55
C LYS A 302 -21.11 25.48 3.00
N HIS A 303 -20.11 25.82 2.20
CA HIS A 303 -19.31 24.86 1.47
C HIS A 303 -17.84 24.93 1.87
N GLY A 304 -17.14 23.83 1.61
CA GLY A 304 -15.78 23.60 2.08
C GLY A 304 -14.91 23.14 0.93
N LEU A 305 -13.60 23.20 1.16
CA LEU A 305 -12.59 22.88 0.17
C LEU A 305 -11.89 21.57 0.56
N VAL A 306 -11.77 20.65 -0.40
CA VAL A 306 -11.03 19.39 -0.24
C VAL A 306 -9.87 19.40 -1.22
N LEU A 307 -8.65 19.22 -0.74
CA LEU A 307 -7.46 19.11 -1.57
C LEU A 307 -6.93 17.68 -1.53
N VAL A 308 -6.78 17.12 -2.73
CA VAL A 308 -6.24 15.78 -2.93
C VAL A 308 -5.06 15.83 -3.90
N GLY A 309 -4.02 15.06 -3.58
CA GLY A 309 -2.87 14.87 -4.48
C GLY A 309 -3.24 14.12 -5.76
N LYS A 310 -2.22 13.65 -6.50
CA LYS A 310 -2.44 12.79 -7.67
C LYS A 310 -3.27 11.56 -7.24
N PRO A 311 -4.50 11.38 -7.75
CA PRO A 311 -5.37 10.34 -7.24
C PRO A 311 -5.01 8.99 -7.87
N ALA A 312 -4.57 8.06 -7.02
CA ALA A 312 -4.23 6.67 -7.34
C ALA A 312 -4.72 5.72 -6.23
N GLY A 313 -4.97 4.46 -6.57
CA GLY A 313 -5.33 3.39 -5.62
C GLY A 313 -6.48 3.75 -4.66
N LEU A 314 -6.16 3.88 -3.38
CA LEU A 314 -7.11 4.20 -2.30
C LEU A 314 -7.70 5.62 -2.44
N THR A 315 -6.90 6.61 -2.83
CA THR A 315 -7.37 7.99 -3.04
C THR A 315 -8.46 8.05 -4.11
N ASP A 316 -8.29 7.27 -5.15
CA ASP A 316 -9.24 7.10 -6.25
C ASP A 316 -10.58 6.49 -5.78
N ARG A 317 -10.53 5.45 -4.92
CA ARG A 317 -11.71 4.85 -4.31
C ARG A 317 -12.46 5.85 -3.44
N GLN A 318 -11.74 6.62 -2.64
CA GLN A 318 -12.33 7.61 -1.72
C GLN A 318 -12.94 8.80 -2.44
N LEU A 319 -12.34 9.29 -3.52
CA LEU A 319 -12.97 10.31 -4.35
C LEU A 319 -14.23 9.79 -5.02
N ARG A 320 -14.23 8.54 -5.51
CA ARG A 320 -15.45 7.93 -6.08
C ARG A 320 -16.56 7.82 -5.05
N GLU A 321 -16.25 7.44 -3.82
CA GLU A 321 -17.25 7.34 -2.76
C GLU A 321 -17.77 8.72 -2.34
N LEU A 322 -16.88 9.71 -2.22
CA LEU A 322 -17.27 11.09 -1.93
C LEU A 322 -18.23 11.63 -3.01
N ARG A 323 -17.96 11.37 -4.30
CA ARG A 323 -18.85 11.72 -5.43
C ARG A 323 -20.21 11.03 -5.36
N ARG A 324 -20.25 9.78 -4.88
CA ARG A 324 -21.50 9.03 -4.75
C ARG A 324 -22.38 9.58 -3.64
N ARG A 325 -21.78 9.98 -2.51
CA ARG A 325 -22.53 10.45 -1.35
C ARG A 325 -22.91 11.94 -1.44
N ARG A 326 -22.13 12.76 -2.15
CA ARG A 326 -22.30 14.22 -2.21
C ARG A 326 -22.24 14.76 -3.64
N GLY A 327 -23.03 15.80 -3.91
CA GLY A 327 -22.73 16.73 -5.01
C GLY A 327 -21.41 17.43 -4.68
N LEU A 328 -20.45 17.31 -5.58
CA LEU A 328 -19.17 17.99 -5.47
C LEU A 328 -18.70 18.46 -6.83
N ARG A 329 -18.04 19.62 -6.83
CA ARG A 329 -17.40 20.20 -8.01
C ARG A 329 -15.92 19.87 -7.99
N GLU A 330 -15.46 19.10 -8.97
CA GLU A 330 -14.03 18.88 -9.14
C GLU A 330 -13.40 19.95 -10.02
N VAL A 331 -12.29 20.50 -9.54
CA VAL A 331 -11.42 21.39 -10.30
C VAL A 331 -10.03 20.77 -10.32
N GLU A 332 -9.55 20.51 -11.53
CA GLU A 332 -8.23 19.92 -11.74
C GLU A 332 -7.16 21.00 -11.82
N ILE A 333 -6.04 20.74 -11.14
CA ILE A 333 -4.83 21.54 -11.20
C ILE A 333 -3.84 20.80 -12.08
N SER A 334 -3.65 21.29 -13.31
CA SER A 334 -2.59 20.82 -14.20
C SER A 334 -1.22 21.17 -13.62
N LEU A 335 -0.45 20.14 -13.24
CA LEU A 335 0.93 20.34 -12.76
C LEU A 335 1.86 20.91 -13.86
N PRO A 336 1.81 20.43 -15.12
CA PRO A 336 2.60 21.03 -16.20
C PRO A 336 2.30 22.53 -16.39
N ALA A 337 1.04 22.94 -16.30
CA ALA A 337 0.66 24.35 -16.43
C ALA A 337 1.22 25.24 -15.31
N LEU A 338 1.49 24.70 -14.12
CA LEU A 338 2.14 25.44 -13.03
C LEU A 338 3.65 25.64 -13.24
N LEU A 339 4.25 24.90 -14.18
CA LEU A 339 5.69 24.92 -14.49
C LEU A 339 6.03 25.72 -15.75
N ASP A 340 5.06 25.94 -16.62
CA ASP A 340 5.25 26.63 -17.90
C ASP A 340 4.74 28.09 -17.87
N HIS A 341 4.75 28.74 -19.03
CA HIS A 341 4.40 30.16 -19.21
C HIS A 341 2.91 30.47 -18.96
N ARG A 342 2.04 29.45 -18.87
CA ARG A 342 0.59 29.61 -18.62
C ARG A 342 0.26 29.67 -17.13
N ARG A 343 1.26 29.58 -16.24
CA ARG A 343 1.10 29.51 -14.79
C ARG A 343 0.06 30.47 -14.23
N ASP A 344 0.20 31.78 -14.48
CA ASP A 344 -0.68 32.78 -13.86
C ASP A 344 -2.12 32.66 -14.36
N MET A 345 -2.29 32.45 -15.67
CA MET A 345 -3.59 32.21 -16.31
C MET A 345 -4.26 30.96 -15.74
N HIS A 346 -3.51 29.85 -15.60
CA HIS A 346 -4.02 28.61 -15.04
C HIS A 346 -4.40 28.76 -13.56
N ILE A 347 -3.62 29.50 -12.76
CA ILE A 347 -3.98 29.82 -11.38
C ILE A 347 -5.32 30.56 -11.34
N ASP A 348 -5.50 31.60 -12.16
CA ASP A 348 -6.73 32.39 -12.20
C ASP A 348 -7.94 31.57 -12.67
N GLU A 349 -7.77 30.69 -13.66
CA GLU A 349 -8.80 29.77 -14.14
C GLU A 349 -9.25 28.78 -13.06
N VAL A 350 -8.30 28.19 -12.34
CA VAL A 350 -8.60 27.26 -11.24
C VAL A 350 -9.34 27.98 -10.12
N VAL A 351 -8.89 29.18 -9.74
CA VAL A 351 -9.52 29.99 -8.69
C VAL A 351 -10.95 30.35 -9.08
N ALA A 352 -11.19 30.85 -10.30
CA ALA A 352 -12.53 31.21 -10.78
C ALA A 352 -13.48 30.01 -10.81
N ARG A 353 -13.01 28.83 -11.23
CA ARG A 353 -13.82 27.60 -11.24
C ARG A 353 -14.12 27.09 -9.83
N ALA A 354 -13.18 27.22 -8.91
CA ALA A 354 -13.38 26.83 -7.52
C ALA A 354 -14.35 27.79 -6.81
N ALA A 355 -14.17 29.09 -6.98
CA ALA A 355 -15.07 30.15 -6.53
C ALA A 355 -16.52 29.87 -6.95
N GLN A 356 -16.75 29.65 -8.26
CA GLN A 356 -18.07 29.34 -8.79
C GLN A 356 -18.66 28.04 -8.19
N GLY A 357 -17.84 27.02 -7.95
CA GLY A 357 -18.29 25.78 -7.34
C GLY A 357 -18.74 25.97 -5.89
N LEU A 358 -17.99 26.76 -5.12
CA LEU A 358 -18.24 27.01 -3.70
C LEU A 358 -19.56 27.76 -3.43
N ASP A 359 -20.17 28.39 -4.44
CA ASP A 359 -21.51 28.99 -4.32
C ASP A 359 -22.61 27.93 -4.17
N ALA A 360 -22.40 26.72 -4.70
CA ALA A 360 -23.44 25.68 -4.81
C ALA A 360 -23.13 24.38 -4.07
N GLU A 361 -21.86 23.98 -3.99
CA GLU A 361 -21.45 22.69 -3.44
C GLU A 361 -20.01 22.70 -2.89
N HIS A 362 -19.60 21.62 -2.22
CA HIS A 362 -18.20 21.46 -1.81
C HIS A 362 -17.29 21.29 -3.04
N VAL A 363 -16.09 21.88 -2.99
CA VAL A 363 -15.13 21.83 -4.11
C VAL A 363 -13.98 20.89 -3.77
N VAL A 364 -13.63 20.03 -4.73
CA VAL A 364 -12.42 19.20 -4.68
C VAL A 364 -11.39 19.76 -5.66
N LEU A 365 -10.24 20.20 -5.14
CA LEU A 365 -9.06 20.50 -5.94
C LEU A 365 -8.21 19.23 -6.05
N ARG A 366 -8.01 18.74 -7.27
CA ARG A 366 -7.19 17.54 -7.53
C ARG A 366 -6.00 17.86 -8.41
N LEU A 367 -4.83 17.32 -8.09
CA LEU A 367 -3.66 17.41 -8.98
C LEU A 367 -3.84 16.48 -10.20
N SER A 368 -3.43 16.92 -11.39
CA SER A 368 -3.55 16.15 -12.64
C SER A 368 -2.67 14.89 -12.64
N ARG A 369 -3.07 13.89 -13.43
CA ARG A 369 -2.29 12.64 -13.63
C ARG A 369 -1.11 12.83 -14.58
N ASP A 370 -1.18 13.80 -15.49
CA ASP A 370 -0.17 14.01 -16.52
C ASP A 370 1.07 14.71 -15.96
N GLY A 371 2.22 14.04 -16.00
CA GLY A 371 3.53 14.53 -15.58
C GLY A 371 4.50 13.39 -15.26
N SER A 372 5.74 13.46 -15.78
CA SER A 372 6.82 12.44 -15.72
C SER A 372 7.38 12.13 -14.33
N SER A 373 6.79 12.70 -13.28
CA SER A 373 7.15 12.39 -11.91
C SER A 373 6.20 11.29 -11.46
N GLY A 374 6.72 10.09 -11.17
CA GLY A 374 5.95 9.00 -10.57
C GLY A 374 5.36 9.42 -9.21
N ASP A 375 5.19 8.49 -8.28
CA ASP A 375 4.78 8.78 -6.88
C ASP A 375 5.69 9.79 -6.12
N THR A 376 6.69 10.37 -6.77
CA THR A 376 7.44 11.56 -6.34
C THR A 376 6.55 12.66 -5.75
N ASP A 377 6.88 13.05 -4.52
CA ASP A 377 6.23 14.13 -3.78
C ASP A 377 6.38 15.46 -4.53
N TYR A 378 5.30 16.00 -5.08
CA TYR A 378 5.32 17.23 -5.89
C TYR A 378 5.85 18.44 -5.09
N SER A 379 5.87 18.35 -3.76
CA SER A 379 6.45 19.36 -2.88
C SER A 379 7.97 19.52 -3.04
N LEU A 380 8.64 18.56 -3.68
CA LEU A 380 10.05 18.66 -4.08
C LEU A 380 10.26 19.71 -5.20
N ASP A 381 9.22 20.08 -5.95
CA ASP A 381 9.29 21.18 -6.91
C ASP A 381 8.69 22.47 -6.30
N GLY A 382 9.57 23.40 -5.93
CA GLY A 382 9.18 24.68 -5.33
C GLY A 382 8.24 25.53 -6.20
N ARG A 383 8.26 25.38 -7.53
CA ARG A 383 7.33 26.08 -8.42
C ARG A 383 5.93 25.49 -8.30
N LEU A 384 5.79 24.16 -8.25
CA LEU A 384 4.50 23.50 -8.02
C LEU A 384 3.91 23.88 -6.66
N ALA A 385 4.72 23.81 -5.60
CA ALA A 385 4.30 24.17 -4.25
C ALA A 385 3.85 25.65 -4.15
N SER A 386 4.60 26.57 -4.77
CA SER A 386 4.24 27.99 -4.84
C SER A 386 2.95 28.23 -5.63
N GLY A 387 2.74 27.49 -6.73
CA GLY A 387 1.50 27.60 -7.53
C GLY A 387 0.27 27.13 -6.75
N LEU A 388 0.37 25.98 -6.08
CA LEU A 388 -0.69 25.47 -5.21
C LEU A 388 -1.00 26.44 -4.06
N LEU A 389 0.04 27.01 -3.44
CA LEU A 389 -0.10 28.02 -2.39
C LEU A 389 -0.85 29.27 -2.90
N ALA A 390 -0.55 29.73 -4.11
CA ALA A 390 -1.22 30.89 -4.72
C ALA A 390 -2.71 30.61 -4.97
N ILE A 391 -3.04 29.42 -5.51
CA ILE A 391 -4.44 28.99 -5.74
C ILE A 391 -5.23 29.01 -4.43
N VAL A 392 -4.75 28.30 -3.41
CA VAL A 392 -5.46 28.20 -2.13
C VAL A 392 -5.58 29.56 -1.45
N ARG A 393 -4.52 30.39 -1.48
CA ARG A 393 -4.56 31.75 -0.91
C ARG A 393 -5.63 32.63 -1.55
N LYS A 394 -5.72 32.63 -2.89
CA LYS A 394 -6.73 33.41 -3.61
C LYS A 394 -8.14 32.95 -3.26
N ILE A 395 -8.40 31.63 -3.27
CA ILE A 395 -9.71 31.06 -2.90
C ILE A 395 -10.12 31.47 -1.48
N VAL A 396 -9.22 31.32 -0.51
CA VAL A 396 -9.50 31.64 0.91
C VAL A 396 -9.70 33.15 1.13
N ALA A 397 -9.05 33.99 0.32
CA ALA A 397 -9.22 35.44 0.39
C ALA A 397 -10.57 35.90 -0.19
N GLU A 398 -11.09 35.20 -1.20
CA GLU A 398 -12.30 35.56 -1.93
C GLU A 398 -13.57 34.91 -1.36
N HIS A 399 -13.46 33.72 -0.75
CA HIS A 399 -14.60 32.94 -0.29
C HIS A 399 -14.46 32.44 1.16
N PRO A 400 -15.47 32.65 2.03
CA PRO A 400 -15.49 32.03 3.34
C PRO A 400 -15.70 30.52 3.19
N LEU A 401 -14.81 29.73 3.81
CA LEU A 401 -14.83 28.27 3.73
C LEU A 401 -15.37 27.67 5.02
N ARG A 402 -16.33 26.76 4.90
CA ARG A 402 -16.89 26.00 6.03
C ARG A 402 -15.85 25.10 6.69
N PHE A 403 -14.92 24.57 5.90
CA PHE A 403 -13.78 23.77 6.34
C PHE A 403 -12.77 23.66 5.21
N VAL A 404 -11.57 23.22 5.55
CA VAL A 404 -10.58 22.75 4.58
C VAL A 404 -10.11 21.35 4.97
N VAL A 405 -10.18 20.40 4.04
CA VAL A 405 -9.62 19.05 4.21
C VAL A 405 -8.44 18.92 3.26
N SER A 406 -7.26 18.62 3.77
CA SER A 406 -6.08 18.35 2.94
C SER A 406 -5.62 16.92 3.14
N ARG A 407 -5.49 16.19 2.03
CA ARG A 407 -5.01 14.82 2.03
C ARG A 407 -3.59 14.72 1.46
N GLY A 408 -2.69 14.17 2.26
CA GLY A 408 -1.26 14.03 1.99
C GLY A 408 -0.46 14.93 2.94
N GLY A 409 0.60 14.42 3.54
CA GLY A 409 1.39 15.14 4.56
C GLY A 409 2.00 16.44 4.00
N ALA A 410 2.66 16.36 2.84
CA ALA A 410 3.24 17.51 2.17
C ALA A 410 2.18 18.53 1.69
N ILE A 411 1.05 18.04 1.15
CA ILE A 411 -0.09 18.88 0.75
C ILE A 411 -0.65 19.63 1.94
N ALA A 412 -0.84 18.96 3.07
CA ALA A 412 -1.31 19.60 4.29
C ALA A 412 -0.34 20.70 4.76
N THR A 413 0.97 20.50 4.67
CA THR A 413 1.96 21.54 4.99
C THR A 413 1.81 22.77 4.09
N THR A 414 1.73 22.58 2.76
CA THR A 414 1.54 23.69 1.81
C THR A 414 0.21 24.40 2.04
N VAL A 415 -0.87 23.64 2.26
CA VAL A 415 -2.21 24.19 2.50
C VAL A 415 -2.28 24.97 3.81
N ALA A 416 -1.66 24.49 4.90
CA ALA A 416 -1.63 25.23 6.16
C ALA A 416 -0.96 26.61 5.98
N ARG A 417 0.17 26.66 5.26
CA ARG A 417 0.86 27.92 4.93
C ARG A 417 0.06 28.81 3.96
N ALA A 418 -0.71 28.20 3.07
CA ALA A 418 -1.59 28.91 2.16
C ALA A 418 -2.81 29.52 2.90
N LEU A 419 -3.33 28.82 3.90
CA LEU A 419 -4.37 29.32 4.81
C LEU A 419 -3.87 30.44 5.73
N GLY A 420 -2.58 30.73 5.74
CA GLY A 420 -1.98 31.72 6.63
C GLY A 420 -1.97 31.27 8.08
N VAL A 421 -2.16 29.97 8.34
CA VAL A 421 -1.95 29.40 9.67
C VAL A 421 -0.49 29.61 10.01
N ARG A 422 -0.23 30.30 11.13
CA ARG A 422 1.10 30.46 11.74
C ARG A 422 1.19 29.73 13.08
N ARG A 423 0.11 29.87 13.85
CA ARG A 423 -0.14 29.29 15.17
C ARG A 423 -1.50 28.58 15.12
N ALA A 424 -1.60 27.40 15.72
CA ALA A 424 -2.85 26.64 15.78
C ALA A 424 -2.85 25.66 16.95
N TRP A 425 -4.04 25.17 17.31
CA TRP A 425 -4.25 24.07 18.25
C TRP A 425 -4.66 22.80 17.52
N VAL A 426 -4.04 21.67 17.86
CA VAL A 426 -4.50 20.35 17.45
C VAL A 426 -5.68 19.96 18.34
N ARG A 427 -6.91 19.99 17.82
CA ARG A 427 -8.11 19.72 18.64
C ARG A 427 -8.33 18.23 18.90
N GLY A 428 -7.82 17.38 18.02
CA GLY A 428 -7.90 15.93 18.13
C GLY A 428 -8.25 15.27 16.80
N PRO A 429 -8.46 13.95 16.81
CA PRO A 429 -8.68 13.18 15.60
C PRO A 429 -10.14 13.23 15.12
N LEU A 430 -10.34 13.21 13.80
CA LEU A 430 -11.66 13.07 13.16
C LEU A 430 -12.04 11.61 12.93
N LEU A 431 -11.05 10.72 12.83
CA LEU A 431 -11.23 9.27 12.70
C LEU A 431 -10.42 8.55 13.80
N PRO A 432 -10.79 7.33 14.24
CA PRO A 432 -10.05 6.64 15.29
C PRO A 432 -8.55 6.51 14.96
N GLY A 433 -7.70 7.20 15.73
CA GLY A 433 -6.24 7.20 15.55
C GLY A 433 -5.73 7.89 14.28
N ALA A 434 -6.55 8.68 13.59
CA ALA A 434 -6.19 9.30 12.31
C ALA A 434 -6.87 10.65 12.08
N VAL A 435 -6.28 11.45 11.17
CA VAL A 435 -6.81 12.73 10.69
C VAL A 435 -6.97 13.77 11.79
N SER A 436 -5.95 14.60 12.03
CA SER A 436 -6.02 15.66 13.04
C SER A 436 -6.82 16.87 12.53
N LEU A 437 -7.58 17.49 13.43
CA LEU A 437 -8.24 18.77 13.19
C LEU A 437 -7.45 19.90 13.84
N TRP A 438 -7.11 20.91 13.06
CA TRP A 438 -6.42 22.12 13.53
C TRP A 438 -7.39 23.29 13.62
N GLN A 439 -7.22 24.09 14.67
CA GLN A 439 -7.86 25.38 14.85
C GLN A 439 -6.79 26.47 14.80
N ALA A 440 -6.83 27.37 13.82
CA ALA A 440 -5.90 28.48 13.74
C ALA A 440 -6.08 29.48 14.90
N GLU A 441 -4.97 30.02 15.39
CA GLU A 441 -4.95 31.10 16.38
C GLU A 441 -4.91 32.46 15.63
N GLY A 442 -6.04 32.80 15.01
CA GLY A 442 -6.20 34.01 14.22
C GLY A 442 -5.73 33.91 12.75
N GLY A 443 -5.67 35.07 12.10
CA GLY A 443 -5.24 35.18 10.69
C GLY A 443 -6.34 34.82 9.68
N PRO A 444 -5.98 34.55 8.41
CA PRO A 444 -6.95 34.34 7.35
C PRO A 444 -7.84 33.10 7.50
N ALA A 445 -7.39 32.12 8.29
CA ALA A 445 -8.09 30.87 8.58
C ALA A 445 -8.71 30.84 9.98
N ASP A 446 -8.86 32.00 10.63
CA ASP A 446 -9.50 32.08 11.94
C ASP A 446 -10.92 31.51 11.91
N GLY A 447 -11.19 30.58 12.82
CA GLY A 447 -12.41 29.79 12.89
C GLY A 447 -12.67 28.82 11.71
N VAL A 448 -11.75 28.66 10.76
CA VAL A 448 -11.87 27.68 9.66
C VAL A 448 -11.30 26.34 10.13
N PRO A 449 -12.12 25.28 10.27
CA PRO A 449 -11.63 23.97 10.68
C PRO A 449 -10.75 23.37 9.57
N PHE A 450 -9.50 23.05 9.91
CA PHE A 450 -8.53 22.50 8.97
C PHE A 450 -8.18 21.05 9.31
N ALA A 451 -8.63 20.10 8.49
CA ALA A 451 -8.36 18.68 8.66
C ALA A 451 -7.10 18.26 7.91
N VAL A 452 -6.14 17.68 8.63
CA VAL A 452 -4.88 17.16 8.12
C VAL A 452 -4.97 15.65 8.00
N TYR A 453 -5.16 15.16 6.77
CA TYR A 453 -5.34 13.75 6.48
C TYR A 453 -4.06 13.14 5.87
N ALA A 454 -3.36 12.28 6.61
CA ALA A 454 -2.25 11.47 6.06
C ALA A 454 -2.69 10.56 4.88
N GLY A 455 -1.88 10.47 3.82
CA GLY A 455 -2.28 9.83 2.56
C GLY A 455 -2.53 8.32 2.61
N THR A 456 -1.89 7.61 3.55
CA THR A 456 -1.83 6.14 3.62
C THR A 456 -2.80 5.50 4.61
N ILE A 457 -3.70 6.28 5.22
CA ILE A 457 -4.56 5.82 6.31
C ILE A 457 -6.04 5.82 5.89
N GLY A 458 -6.83 4.90 6.43
CA GLY A 458 -8.28 4.82 6.25
C GLY A 458 -8.74 3.86 5.15
N ASP A 459 -10.05 3.78 4.99
CA ASP A 459 -10.75 2.94 4.00
C ASP A 459 -11.36 3.78 2.87
N GLU A 460 -12.06 3.13 1.94
CA GLU A 460 -12.73 3.78 0.80
C GLU A 460 -13.78 4.84 1.17
N TYR A 461 -14.24 4.90 2.42
CA TYR A 461 -15.22 5.87 2.87
C TYR A 461 -14.65 6.96 3.77
N SER A 462 -13.43 6.78 4.29
CA SER A 462 -12.86 7.63 5.33
C SER A 462 -12.78 9.12 4.95
N LEU A 463 -12.45 9.45 3.68
CA LEU A 463 -12.48 10.83 3.20
C LEU A 463 -13.89 11.42 3.23
N THR A 464 -14.88 10.63 2.82
CA THR A 464 -16.29 11.01 2.84
C THR A 464 -16.78 11.27 4.26
N ASP A 465 -16.40 10.42 5.22
CA ASP A 465 -16.77 10.60 6.62
C ASP A 465 -16.13 11.85 7.23
N VAL A 466 -14.86 12.13 6.91
CA VAL A 466 -14.18 13.36 7.32
C VAL A 466 -14.90 14.59 6.76
N VAL A 467 -15.26 14.57 5.48
CA VAL A 467 -16.02 15.66 4.86
C VAL A 467 -17.40 15.82 5.49
N ASP A 468 -18.10 14.71 5.77
CA ASP A 468 -19.42 14.71 6.40
C ASP A 468 -19.36 15.25 7.83
N LEU A 469 -18.38 14.83 8.64
CA LEU A 469 -18.13 15.36 9.97
C LEU A 469 -17.87 16.86 9.92
N CYS A 470 -16.97 17.29 9.02
CA CYS A 470 -16.67 18.70 8.85
C CYS A 470 -17.90 19.48 8.36
N ALA A 471 -18.77 18.90 7.53
CA ALA A 471 -20.01 19.52 7.10
C ALA A 471 -21.11 19.50 8.19
N ASN A 472 -20.89 18.82 9.32
CA ASN A 472 -21.86 18.52 10.36
C ASN A 472 -23.08 17.72 9.84
N VAL A 473 -22.81 16.75 8.98
CA VAL A 473 -23.81 15.83 8.43
C VAL A 473 -23.66 14.46 9.09
N PRO A 474 -24.76 13.80 9.51
CA PRO A 474 -24.68 12.47 10.12
C PRO A 474 -23.99 11.45 9.20
N ILE A 475 -23.01 10.74 9.74
CA ILE A 475 -22.40 9.61 9.06
C ILE A 475 -23.40 8.44 9.07
N PRO A 476 -23.76 7.85 7.93
CA PRO A 476 -24.64 6.69 7.87
C PRO A 476 -24.05 5.52 8.68
N PRO A 477 -24.86 4.81 9.48
CA PRO A 477 -24.40 3.60 10.15
C PRO A 477 -23.95 2.58 9.11
N ARG A 478 -22.71 2.12 9.22
CA ARG A 478 -22.24 1.00 8.41
C ARG A 478 -22.60 -0.29 9.13
N GLN A 479 -23.01 -1.30 8.38
CA GLN A 479 -22.81 -2.67 8.87
C GLN A 479 -21.31 -2.80 9.11
N PRO A 480 -20.86 -3.21 10.31
CA PRO A 480 -19.46 -3.57 10.46
C PRO A 480 -19.17 -4.59 9.36
N ARG A 481 -18.15 -4.33 8.52
CA ARG A 481 -17.52 -5.43 7.81
C ARG A 481 -17.27 -6.47 8.91
N LEU A 482 -17.72 -7.71 8.70
CA LEU A 482 -17.42 -8.83 9.58
C LEU A 482 -15.90 -8.97 9.60
N VAL A 483 -15.24 -8.17 10.44
CA VAL A 483 -13.96 -8.51 11.01
C VAL A 483 -14.33 -9.64 11.97
N PRO A 484 -13.89 -10.88 11.73
CA PRO A 484 -14.07 -11.91 12.73
C PRO A 484 -13.50 -11.34 14.04
N PRO A 485 -14.23 -11.41 15.16
CA PRO A 485 -13.78 -10.79 16.39
C PRO A 485 -12.37 -11.28 16.69
N THR A 486 -11.44 -10.34 16.88
CA THR A 486 -10.16 -10.63 17.52
C THR A 486 -10.51 -11.42 18.78
N VAL A 487 -10.12 -12.70 18.81
CA VAL A 487 -10.38 -13.54 19.97
C VAL A 487 -9.65 -12.86 21.12
N ALA A 488 -10.41 -12.20 21.99
CA ALA A 488 -9.93 -11.80 23.29
C ALA A 488 -9.51 -13.08 24.00
N ILE A 489 -8.19 -13.31 24.08
CA ILE A 489 -7.64 -14.39 24.88
C ILE A 489 -7.89 -13.99 26.33
N ALA A 490 -8.97 -14.51 26.91
CA ALA A 490 -9.15 -14.45 28.35
C ALA A 490 -7.96 -15.17 29.01
N PRO A 491 -7.36 -14.60 30.08
CA PRO A 491 -6.25 -15.23 30.77
C PRO A 491 -6.75 -16.54 31.39
N ARG A 492 -6.37 -17.68 30.81
CA ARG A 492 -6.54 -18.97 31.46
C ARG A 492 -5.58 -19.01 32.65
N ALA A 493 -6.16 -19.02 33.85
CA ALA A 493 -5.44 -19.27 35.09
C ALA A 493 -4.57 -20.52 34.95
N LEU A 494 -3.24 -20.33 35.07
CA LEU A 494 -2.30 -21.43 35.26
C LEU A 494 -2.62 -22.08 36.60
N GLN A 495 -3.35 -23.20 36.59
CA GLN A 495 -3.32 -24.13 37.71
C GLN A 495 -1.96 -24.82 37.70
N ALA A 496 -1.15 -24.50 38.70
CA ALA A 496 0.14 -25.12 38.97
C ALA A 496 -0.01 -26.65 39.01
N ARG A 497 0.60 -27.33 38.03
CA ARG A 497 0.83 -28.77 38.12
C ARG A 497 2.06 -28.99 38.99
N THR A 498 1.80 -29.40 40.23
CA THR A 498 2.78 -29.99 41.13
C THR A 498 3.35 -31.27 40.51
N ALA A 499 4.68 -31.38 40.50
CA ALA A 499 5.40 -32.58 40.12
C ALA A 499 5.18 -33.70 41.15
N PRO A 500 5.02 -34.98 40.75
CA PRO A 500 5.12 -36.08 41.69
C PRO A 500 6.56 -36.59 41.79
N ALA A 501 6.95 -36.86 43.03
CA ALA A 501 8.22 -37.41 43.45
C ALA A 501 8.37 -38.90 43.13
N VAL A 502 9.63 -39.32 43.11
CA VAL A 502 10.16 -40.69 42.94
C VAL A 502 9.95 -41.52 44.22
N ALA A 503 9.69 -42.83 44.04
CA ALA A 503 9.89 -43.99 44.94
C ALA A 503 8.66 -44.93 44.85
N ASP A 504 8.71 -46.26 44.95
CA ASP A 504 9.72 -47.30 44.96
C ASP A 504 8.94 -48.65 44.92
N ALA A 505 9.61 -49.72 44.49
CA ALA A 505 9.43 -51.15 44.78
C ALA A 505 8.03 -51.82 44.88
N GLY A 506 7.93 -53.00 44.23
CA GLY A 506 7.26 -54.16 44.82
C GLY A 506 6.44 -55.03 43.87
N GLU A 507 6.97 -56.21 43.55
CA GLU A 507 6.34 -57.56 43.58
C GLU A 507 4.81 -57.69 43.47
N ALA A 508 4.21 -58.73 42.90
CA ALA A 508 4.54 -59.91 42.11
C ALA A 508 3.17 -60.60 41.84
N ASP A 509 3.17 -61.58 40.93
CA ASP A 509 2.18 -62.69 40.90
C ASP A 509 0.75 -62.35 40.39
N SER A 510 0.01 -63.18 39.66
CA SER A 510 0.24 -64.45 38.99
C SER A 510 -0.97 -64.74 38.08
N THR A 511 -0.71 -65.59 37.08
CA THR A 511 -1.61 -66.63 36.53
C THR A 511 -2.79 -66.30 35.61
N ARG A 512 -2.62 -66.81 34.38
CA ARG A 512 -3.51 -67.70 33.59
C ARG A 512 -4.82 -67.09 33.05
N ALA A 513 -5.34 -67.46 31.89
CA ALA A 513 -4.94 -68.26 30.73
C ALA A 513 -6.09 -68.09 29.71
N GLY A 514 -5.84 -68.34 28.43
CA GLY A 514 -6.91 -68.71 27.49
C GLY A 514 -7.03 -67.81 26.27
N ALA A 515 -6.53 -68.34 25.15
CA ALA A 515 -6.85 -67.93 23.78
C ALA A 515 -8.36 -68.03 23.51
N ASP A 516 -8.92 -67.19 22.65
CA ASP A 516 -9.06 -67.47 21.22
C ASP A 516 -9.73 -66.28 20.50
N ALA A 517 -9.59 -66.28 19.18
CA ALA A 517 -9.77 -65.22 18.22
C ALA A 517 -11.20 -64.67 18.00
N GLY A 518 -11.24 -63.45 17.47
CA GLY A 518 -12.02 -63.17 16.26
C GLY A 518 -13.29 -62.34 16.41
N ALA A 519 -13.13 -61.04 16.15
CA ALA A 519 -14.06 -60.12 15.47
C ALA A 519 -15.50 -59.97 16.02
N SER A 520 -15.77 -58.79 16.59
CA SER A 520 -17.11 -58.21 16.65
C SER A 520 -17.01 -56.70 16.50
N GLU A 521 -17.30 -56.21 15.30
CA GLU A 521 -17.65 -54.82 15.01
C GLU A 521 -19.06 -54.53 15.54
N THR A 522 -19.19 -53.49 16.37
CA THR A 522 -20.47 -52.87 16.71
C THR A 522 -20.34 -51.35 16.56
N THR A 523 -20.89 -50.87 15.46
CA THR A 523 -21.88 -49.77 15.36
C THR A 523 -21.82 -48.55 16.28
N GLU A 524 -21.79 -47.40 15.58
CA GLU A 524 -22.54 -46.14 15.82
C GLU A 524 -22.24 -45.32 17.09
N ALA A 525 -22.18 -43.99 17.08
CA ALA A 525 -22.18 -42.95 16.08
C ALA A 525 -21.94 -41.65 16.87
N ALA A 526 -21.13 -40.70 16.37
CA ALA A 526 -21.24 -39.30 16.80
C ALA A 526 -20.51 -38.37 15.81
N LYS A 527 -21.32 -37.49 15.21
CA LYS A 527 -20.96 -36.37 14.33
C LYS A 527 -19.77 -35.56 14.87
N SER A 528 -18.68 -35.45 14.10
CA SER A 528 -17.78 -34.28 14.14
C SER A 528 -18.13 -33.37 12.96
N LYS A 529 -18.48 -32.12 13.28
CA LYS A 529 -18.38 -31.00 12.35
C LYS A 529 -16.91 -30.62 12.30
N ASP A 530 -16.20 -31.13 11.31
CA ASP A 530 -14.82 -30.74 11.07
C ASP A 530 -14.74 -29.44 10.25
N ALA A 531 -13.71 -28.67 10.56
CA ALA A 531 -13.32 -27.42 9.90
C ALA A 531 -13.16 -27.60 8.37
N PRO A 532 -13.26 -26.53 7.55
CA PRO A 532 -13.04 -26.65 6.12
C PRO A 532 -11.60 -27.12 5.88
N ALA A 533 -11.46 -28.29 5.26
CA ALA A 533 -10.18 -28.83 4.79
C ALA A 533 -9.52 -27.81 3.85
N ALA A 534 -8.20 -27.62 3.98
CA ALA A 534 -7.44 -26.77 3.09
C ALA A 534 -7.68 -27.19 1.63
N SER A 535 -8.29 -26.31 0.83
CA SER A 535 -8.67 -26.61 -0.55
C SER A 535 -7.41 -26.87 -1.40
N HIS A 536 -7.25 -28.11 -1.87
CA HIS A 536 -6.19 -28.50 -2.78
C HIS A 536 -6.51 -27.99 -4.20
N LEU A 537 -5.57 -27.26 -4.80
CA LEU A 537 -5.73 -26.54 -6.07
C LEU A 537 -4.74 -27.06 -7.13
N ALA A 538 -5.27 -27.52 -8.26
CA ALA A 538 -4.44 -27.89 -9.40
C ALA A 538 -4.34 -26.75 -10.43
N VAL A 539 -3.16 -26.49 -10.98
CA VAL A 539 -2.99 -25.54 -12.09
C VAL A 539 -2.39 -26.26 -13.30
N ILE A 540 -3.16 -26.37 -14.37
CA ILE A 540 -2.75 -27.05 -15.60
C ILE A 540 -2.45 -26.03 -16.70
N GLY A 541 -1.22 -26.07 -17.19
CA GLY A 541 -0.64 -25.09 -18.10
C GLY A 541 0.24 -24.09 -17.36
N LEU A 542 1.56 -24.26 -17.44
CA LEU A 542 2.59 -23.43 -16.79
C LEU A 542 3.40 -22.63 -17.83
N GLY A 543 2.71 -22.19 -18.88
CA GLY A 543 3.25 -21.32 -19.91
C GLY A 543 3.52 -19.89 -19.42
N ALA A 544 3.71 -18.94 -20.34
CA ALA A 544 4.10 -17.56 -20.03
C ALA A 544 3.20 -16.86 -19.01
N THR A 545 1.88 -17.09 -19.05
CA THR A 545 0.92 -16.56 -18.06
C THR A 545 0.56 -17.57 -16.98
N GLY A 546 0.51 -18.87 -17.30
CA GLY A 546 0.08 -19.91 -16.37
C GLY A 546 1.04 -20.15 -15.21
N LEU A 547 2.35 -20.07 -15.45
CA LEU A 547 3.33 -20.19 -14.37
C LEU A 547 3.22 -19.03 -13.35
N PRO A 548 3.19 -17.75 -13.75
CA PRO A 548 2.94 -16.64 -12.82
C PRO A 548 1.62 -16.78 -12.05
N ILE A 549 0.54 -17.29 -12.68
CA ILE A 549 -0.73 -17.60 -12.00
C ILE A 549 -0.51 -18.67 -10.93
N ALA A 550 0.16 -19.78 -11.26
CA ALA A 550 0.43 -20.85 -10.31
C ALA A 550 1.28 -20.38 -9.13
N ALA A 551 2.30 -19.56 -9.40
CA ALA A 551 3.16 -18.98 -8.36
C ALA A 551 2.39 -18.03 -7.44
N CYS A 552 1.55 -17.15 -8.00
CA CYS A 552 0.70 -16.25 -7.22
C CYS A 552 -0.28 -17.02 -6.32
N LEU A 553 -0.91 -18.07 -6.86
CA LEU A 553 -1.82 -18.92 -6.07
C LEU A 553 -1.08 -19.71 -4.99
N ALA A 554 0.14 -20.17 -5.24
CA ALA A 554 0.94 -20.94 -4.29
C ALA A 554 1.32 -20.15 -3.02
N GLU A 555 1.23 -18.82 -3.04
CA GLU A 555 1.41 -17.98 -1.85
C GLU A 555 0.26 -18.11 -0.85
N THR A 556 -0.92 -18.54 -1.31
CA THR A 556 -2.16 -18.60 -0.51
C THR A 556 -2.76 -20.01 -0.42
N PHE A 557 -2.61 -20.83 -1.46
CA PHE A 557 -3.22 -22.15 -1.60
C PHE A 557 -2.14 -23.24 -1.73
N SER A 558 -2.50 -24.48 -1.39
CA SER A 558 -1.69 -25.64 -1.76
C SER A 558 -1.89 -25.90 -3.26
N VAL A 559 -0.89 -25.52 -4.06
CA VAL A 559 -0.95 -25.61 -5.52
C VAL A 559 -0.05 -26.73 -6.04
N VAL A 560 -0.63 -27.61 -6.86
CA VAL A 560 0.12 -28.56 -7.70
C VAL A 560 -0.02 -28.17 -9.17
N GLY A 561 1.09 -27.80 -9.77
CA GLY A 561 1.18 -27.41 -11.17
C GLY A 561 1.49 -28.58 -12.09
N PHE A 562 0.98 -28.53 -13.32
CA PHE A 562 1.46 -29.41 -14.40
C PHE A 562 1.53 -28.69 -15.74
N ASP A 563 2.57 -29.00 -16.50
CA ASP A 563 2.72 -28.62 -17.91
C ASP A 563 3.36 -29.80 -18.66
N ILE A 564 3.02 -29.98 -19.93
CA ILE A 564 3.58 -31.05 -20.77
C ILE A 564 5.08 -30.87 -20.99
N ALA A 565 5.57 -29.62 -21.04
CA ALA A 565 6.97 -29.30 -21.22
C ALA A 565 7.74 -29.45 -19.90
N GLU A 566 8.72 -30.35 -19.87
CA GLU A 566 9.58 -30.58 -18.69
C GLU A 566 10.27 -29.31 -18.20
N ALA A 567 10.79 -28.49 -19.12
CA ALA A 567 11.42 -27.22 -18.79
C ALA A 567 10.46 -26.24 -18.06
N ARG A 568 9.15 -26.30 -18.31
CA ARG A 568 8.15 -25.47 -17.62
C ARG A 568 7.88 -25.97 -16.21
N ARG A 569 7.85 -27.30 -16.00
CA ARG A 569 7.75 -27.91 -14.67
C ARG A 569 8.98 -27.60 -13.80
N GLU A 570 10.17 -27.69 -14.38
CA GLU A 570 11.41 -27.34 -13.67
C GLU A 570 11.42 -25.85 -13.27
N LEU A 571 11.00 -24.97 -14.19
CA LEU A 571 10.89 -23.55 -13.90
C LEU A 571 9.86 -23.26 -12.80
N ALA A 572 8.73 -23.99 -12.78
CA ALA A 572 7.72 -23.87 -11.74
C ALA A 572 8.25 -24.26 -10.35
N TRP A 573 9.00 -25.36 -10.27
CA TRP A 573 9.67 -25.76 -9.02
C TRP A 573 10.62 -24.67 -8.51
N ARG A 574 11.42 -24.05 -9.40
CA ARG A 574 12.30 -22.92 -9.04
C ARG A 574 11.54 -21.69 -8.54
N HIS A 575 10.26 -21.56 -8.88
CA HIS A 575 9.38 -20.49 -8.42
C HIS A 575 8.49 -20.92 -7.23
N GLY A 576 8.82 -22.02 -6.54
CA GLY A 576 8.12 -22.45 -5.34
C GLY A 576 6.79 -23.17 -5.60
N VAL A 577 6.50 -23.56 -6.84
CA VAL A 577 5.29 -24.31 -7.21
C VAL A 577 5.61 -25.81 -7.26
N THR A 578 4.93 -26.61 -6.45
CA THR A 578 5.01 -28.07 -6.54
C THR A 578 4.52 -28.52 -7.92
N SER A 579 5.25 -29.40 -8.60
CA SER A 579 4.91 -29.85 -9.95
C SER A 579 4.71 -31.36 -10.02
N ALA A 580 3.66 -31.82 -10.70
CA ALA A 580 3.39 -33.23 -10.96
C ALA A 580 3.98 -33.71 -12.30
N LEU A 581 3.99 -35.02 -12.55
CA LEU A 581 4.44 -35.63 -13.81
C LEU A 581 3.30 -35.82 -14.82
N SER A 582 2.05 -35.70 -14.40
CA SER A 582 0.87 -35.74 -15.27
C SER A 582 -0.26 -34.83 -14.78
N ALA A 583 -1.20 -34.49 -15.67
CA ALA A 583 -2.40 -33.72 -15.29
C ALA A 583 -3.28 -34.50 -14.29
N ARG A 584 -3.38 -35.83 -14.45
CA ARG A 584 -4.10 -36.69 -13.49
C ARG A 584 -3.49 -36.64 -12.10
N GLU A 585 -2.16 -36.73 -12.00
CA GLU A 585 -1.46 -36.62 -10.72
C GLU A 585 -1.62 -35.24 -10.09
N ALA A 586 -1.55 -34.15 -10.89
CA ALA A 586 -1.75 -32.80 -10.37
C ALA A 586 -3.17 -32.55 -9.82
N THR A 587 -4.16 -33.33 -10.29
CA THR A 587 -5.58 -33.16 -9.95
C THR A 587 -6.09 -34.19 -8.95
N ASP A 588 -5.24 -35.10 -8.48
CA ASP A 588 -5.61 -36.10 -7.49
C ASP A 588 -5.99 -35.43 -6.16
N GLY A 589 -7.24 -35.62 -5.74
CA GLY A 589 -7.79 -34.96 -4.54
C GLY A 589 -8.04 -33.45 -4.68
N ALA A 590 -7.92 -32.86 -5.88
CA ALA A 590 -8.19 -31.45 -6.10
C ALA A 590 -9.71 -31.18 -6.23
N ASN A 591 -10.22 -30.23 -5.46
CA ASN A 591 -11.61 -29.78 -5.57
C ASN A 591 -11.76 -28.58 -6.51
N LEU A 592 -10.65 -27.91 -6.83
CA LEU A 592 -10.60 -26.80 -7.78
C LEU A 592 -9.41 -26.99 -8.73
N VAL A 593 -9.68 -26.89 -10.03
CA VAL A 593 -8.68 -27.05 -11.10
C VAL A 593 -8.71 -25.82 -12.00
N LEU A 594 -7.58 -25.13 -12.13
CA LEU A 594 -7.45 -23.99 -13.04
C LEU A 594 -6.74 -24.41 -14.33
N LEU A 595 -7.36 -24.11 -15.47
CA LEU A 595 -6.83 -24.42 -16.80
C LEU A 595 -6.38 -23.15 -17.54
N ASN A 596 -5.08 -23.06 -17.86
CA ASN A 596 -4.52 -21.99 -18.67
C ASN A 596 -3.65 -22.55 -19.82
N LEU A 597 -4.34 -23.00 -20.87
CA LEU A 597 -3.82 -23.74 -22.00
C LEU A 597 -3.91 -22.93 -23.31
N ARG A 598 -3.28 -23.43 -24.38
CA ARG A 598 -3.13 -22.69 -25.63
C ARG A 598 -4.49 -22.47 -26.33
N ASP A 599 -5.29 -23.52 -26.43
CA ASP A 599 -6.52 -23.55 -27.24
C ASP A 599 -7.57 -24.54 -26.69
N ALA A 600 -8.76 -24.53 -27.30
CA ALA A 600 -9.89 -25.37 -26.94
C ALA A 600 -9.59 -26.88 -27.08
N ALA A 601 -8.76 -27.27 -28.05
CA ALA A 601 -8.42 -28.67 -28.28
C ALA A 601 -7.57 -29.22 -27.13
N GLN A 602 -6.58 -28.45 -26.65
CA GLN A 602 -5.81 -28.81 -25.46
C GLN A 602 -6.67 -28.88 -24.19
N VAL A 603 -7.62 -27.94 -24.03
CA VAL A 603 -8.57 -27.98 -22.90
C VAL A 603 -9.44 -29.24 -22.97
N ALA A 604 -9.95 -29.59 -24.15
CA ALA A 604 -10.77 -30.78 -24.35
C ALA A 604 -9.98 -32.08 -24.14
N ASP A 605 -8.71 -32.13 -24.57
CA ASP A 605 -7.82 -33.28 -24.36
C ASP A 605 -7.49 -33.48 -22.88
N VAL A 606 -7.11 -32.41 -22.17
CA VAL A 606 -6.83 -32.46 -20.72
C VAL A 606 -8.06 -32.89 -19.93
N LEU A 607 -9.26 -32.41 -20.30
CA LEU A 607 -10.50 -32.75 -19.59
C LEU A 607 -11.03 -34.13 -19.95
N PHE A 608 -11.01 -34.50 -21.24
CA PHE A 608 -11.81 -35.60 -21.77
C PHE A 608 -11.07 -36.55 -22.74
N GLY A 609 -9.77 -36.37 -22.95
CA GLY A 609 -8.95 -37.31 -23.71
C GLY A 609 -8.84 -38.67 -23.00
N ASP A 610 -8.01 -39.56 -23.54
CA ASP A 610 -7.80 -40.90 -22.96
C ASP A 610 -7.33 -40.82 -21.49
N ASP A 611 -6.52 -39.79 -21.18
CA ASP A 611 -6.05 -39.45 -19.84
C ASP A 611 -6.78 -38.27 -19.18
N GLY A 612 -8.02 -38.01 -19.61
CA GLY A 612 -8.81 -36.86 -19.18
C GLY A 612 -9.07 -36.79 -17.67
N ILE A 613 -8.84 -35.61 -17.08
CA ILE A 613 -8.98 -35.37 -15.63
C ILE A 613 -10.45 -35.39 -15.18
N ALA A 614 -11.43 -35.13 -16.06
CA ALA A 614 -12.84 -35.12 -15.68
C ALA A 614 -13.35 -36.47 -15.14
N ALA A 615 -12.68 -37.57 -15.47
CA ALA A 615 -13.03 -38.91 -14.99
C ALA A 615 -12.59 -39.19 -13.54
N ILE A 616 -11.69 -38.38 -12.97
CA ILE A 616 -11.15 -38.58 -11.61
C ILE A 616 -11.52 -37.47 -10.64
N LEU A 617 -12.05 -36.35 -11.13
CA LEU A 617 -12.55 -35.27 -10.29
C LEU A 617 -13.81 -35.73 -9.54
N ALA A 618 -13.92 -35.32 -8.28
CA ALA A 618 -15.08 -35.63 -7.46
C ALA A 618 -16.33 -34.87 -7.96
N PRO A 619 -17.54 -35.45 -7.80
CA PRO A 619 -18.79 -34.70 -7.96
C PRO A 619 -18.77 -33.41 -7.13
N GLY A 620 -19.18 -32.29 -7.73
CA GLY A 620 -19.13 -30.94 -7.19
C GLY A 620 -17.80 -30.20 -7.39
N ALA A 621 -16.78 -30.83 -8.01
CA ALA A 621 -15.52 -30.15 -8.30
C ALA A 621 -15.68 -28.98 -9.28
N ILE A 622 -14.76 -28.02 -9.21
CA ILE A 622 -14.80 -26.81 -10.02
C ILE A 622 -13.61 -26.73 -10.96
N VAL A 623 -13.91 -26.52 -12.24
CA VAL A 623 -12.91 -26.17 -13.25
C VAL A 623 -12.99 -24.67 -13.52
N VAL A 624 -11.90 -23.95 -13.28
CA VAL A 624 -11.74 -22.53 -13.62
C VAL A 624 -11.03 -22.44 -14.96
N LEU A 625 -11.73 -21.93 -15.97
CA LEU A 625 -11.21 -21.81 -17.33
C LEU A 625 -10.66 -20.41 -17.57
N CYS A 626 -9.33 -20.26 -17.50
CA CYS A 626 -8.64 -18.99 -17.79
C CYS A 626 -8.24 -18.84 -19.26
N SER A 627 -8.33 -19.94 -20.03
CA SER A 627 -7.93 -20.01 -21.43
C SER A 627 -8.91 -19.28 -22.35
N THR A 628 -8.43 -18.63 -23.40
CA THR A 628 -9.29 -18.11 -24.48
C THR A 628 -9.62 -19.25 -25.45
N VAL A 629 -10.88 -19.71 -25.43
CA VAL A 629 -11.35 -20.86 -26.24
C VAL A 629 -12.52 -20.58 -27.16
N GLY A 630 -13.29 -19.51 -26.91
CA GLY A 630 -14.52 -19.20 -27.65
C GLY A 630 -15.80 -19.51 -26.87
N VAL A 631 -16.90 -18.85 -27.24
CA VAL A 631 -18.18 -18.94 -26.52
C VAL A 631 -18.82 -20.31 -26.68
N ALA A 632 -18.81 -20.87 -27.90
CA ALA A 632 -19.43 -22.16 -28.19
C ALA A 632 -18.70 -23.29 -27.48
N GLU A 633 -17.37 -23.27 -27.54
CA GLU A 633 -16.47 -24.24 -26.94
C GLU A 633 -16.60 -24.23 -25.42
N ALA A 634 -16.60 -23.06 -24.78
CA ALA A 634 -16.79 -22.96 -23.32
C ALA A 634 -18.16 -23.52 -22.87
N ARG A 635 -19.23 -23.29 -23.65
CA ARG A 635 -20.57 -23.84 -23.37
C ARG A 635 -20.62 -25.36 -23.56
N GLU A 636 -19.94 -25.89 -24.58
CA GLU A 636 -19.83 -27.33 -24.80
C GLU A 636 -19.07 -28.00 -23.65
N ILE A 637 -17.93 -27.43 -23.24
CA ILE A 637 -17.14 -27.92 -22.10
C ILE A 637 -17.99 -27.93 -20.82
N ALA A 638 -18.72 -26.85 -20.54
CA ALA A 638 -19.63 -26.79 -19.38
C ALA A 638 -20.69 -27.88 -19.42
N THR A 639 -21.29 -28.12 -20.59
CA THR A 639 -22.32 -29.16 -20.78
C THR A 639 -21.76 -30.56 -20.53
N ARG A 640 -20.54 -30.84 -21.01
CA ARG A 640 -19.88 -32.14 -20.83
C ARG A 640 -19.45 -32.38 -19.39
N LEU A 641 -18.94 -31.35 -18.70
CA LEU A 641 -18.57 -31.44 -17.28
C LEU A 641 -19.80 -31.66 -16.38
N ALA A 642 -20.92 -31.03 -16.69
CA ALA A 642 -22.16 -31.19 -15.94
C ALA A 642 -22.69 -32.64 -15.95
N ALA A 643 -22.37 -33.45 -16.97
CA ALA A 643 -22.73 -34.87 -17.00
C ALA A 643 -22.07 -35.70 -15.89
N SER A 644 -20.97 -35.20 -15.31
CA SER A 644 -20.23 -35.79 -14.18
C SER A 644 -20.37 -34.96 -12.90
N ASP A 645 -21.35 -34.04 -12.83
CA ASP A 645 -21.54 -33.11 -11.70
C ASP A 645 -20.32 -32.21 -11.44
N ILE A 646 -19.59 -31.83 -12.49
CA ILE A 646 -18.46 -30.89 -12.40
C ILE A 646 -18.91 -29.53 -12.93
N HIS A 647 -18.59 -28.46 -12.19
CA HIS A 647 -18.99 -27.11 -12.55
C HIS A 647 -17.86 -26.34 -13.26
N LEU A 648 -18.21 -25.56 -14.28
CA LEU A 648 -17.28 -24.69 -14.99
C LEU A 648 -17.46 -23.24 -14.54
N VAL A 649 -16.35 -22.59 -14.18
CA VAL A 649 -16.25 -21.15 -14.00
C VAL A 649 -15.45 -20.60 -15.17
N ASP A 650 -16.14 -19.95 -16.13
CA ASP A 650 -15.50 -19.30 -17.28
C ASP A 650 -14.89 -17.97 -16.82
N ALA A 651 -13.56 -17.89 -16.79
CA ALA A 651 -12.82 -16.79 -16.19
C ALA A 651 -11.57 -16.39 -17.01
N PRO A 652 -11.71 -16.04 -18.31
CA PRO A 652 -10.57 -15.62 -19.12
C PRO A 652 -9.90 -14.36 -18.58
N VAL A 653 -8.57 -14.34 -18.68
CA VAL A 653 -7.73 -13.33 -18.01
C VAL A 653 -7.12 -12.33 -18.98
N SER A 654 -6.86 -11.11 -18.52
CA SER A 654 -6.13 -10.05 -19.24
C SER A 654 -5.16 -9.33 -18.30
N GLY A 655 -3.98 -8.95 -18.80
CA GLY A 655 -2.97 -8.21 -18.00
C GLY A 655 -1.52 -8.66 -18.18
N GLY A 656 -1.30 -9.84 -18.78
CA GLY A 656 0.03 -10.38 -19.06
C GLY A 656 0.74 -11.01 -17.84
N PRO A 657 1.94 -11.59 -18.05
CA PRO A 657 2.69 -12.33 -17.04
C PRO A 657 3.02 -11.54 -15.77
N ASP A 658 3.36 -10.26 -15.90
CA ASP A 658 3.79 -9.43 -14.76
C ASP A 658 2.63 -9.12 -13.82
N ARG A 659 1.44 -8.83 -14.36
CA ARG A 659 0.23 -8.62 -13.55
C ARG A 659 -0.26 -9.93 -12.96
N ALA A 660 -0.14 -11.05 -13.68
CA ALA A 660 -0.45 -12.36 -13.14
C ALA A 660 0.37 -12.69 -11.89
N ARG A 661 1.67 -12.36 -11.89
CA ARG A 661 2.55 -12.59 -10.73
C ARG A 661 2.13 -11.78 -9.49
N ARG A 662 1.59 -10.57 -9.69
CA ARG A 662 1.19 -9.65 -8.61
C ARG A 662 -0.27 -9.82 -8.17
N GLY A 663 -1.01 -10.78 -8.73
CA GLY A 663 -2.45 -10.90 -8.47
C GLY A 663 -3.27 -9.72 -9.02
N GLU A 664 -2.80 -9.06 -10.09
CA GLU A 664 -3.38 -7.83 -10.63
C GLU A 664 -4.11 -8.03 -11.98
N LEU A 665 -4.58 -9.25 -12.26
CA LEU A 665 -5.27 -9.52 -13.53
C LEU A 665 -6.64 -8.82 -13.59
N LEU A 666 -7.07 -8.58 -14.82
CA LEU A 666 -8.47 -8.29 -15.14
C LEU A 666 -9.11 -9.61 -15.58
N ILE A 667 -10.12 -10.06 -14.85
CA ILE A 667 -10.83 -11.32 -15.12
C ILE A 667 -12.28 -11.01 -15.48
N ALA A 668 -12.75 -11.54 -16.60
CA ALA A 668 -14.16 -11.51 -16.98
C ALA A 668 -14.80 -12.86 -16.63
N VAL A 669 -15.90 -12.87 -15.89
CA VAL A 669 -16.48 -14.09 -15.33
C VAL A 669 -17.89 -14.35 -15.85
N GLY A 670 -18.12 -15.58 -16.34
CA GLY A 670 -19.44 -16.14 -16.66
C GLY A 670 -19.62 -17.48 -15.95
N ALA A 671 -20.42 -17.55 -14.90
CA ALA A 671 -20.59 -18.79 -14.13
C ALA A 671 -21.87 -18.76 -13.29
N ALA A 672 -22.37 -19.96 -12.96
CA ALA A 672 -23.45 -20.10 -11.98
C ALA A 672 -22.99 -19.56 -10.61
N THR A 673 -23.92 -18.95 -9.86
CA THR A 673 -23.60 -18.22 -8.63
C THR A 673 -22.96 -19.10 -7.55
N ASP A 674 -23.38 -20.36 -7.47
CA ASP A 674 -22.84 -21.37 -6.56
C ASP A 674 -21.40 -21.77 -6.91
N ALA A 675 -21.13 -22.10 -8.17
CA ALA A 675 -19.78 -22.42 -8.63
C ALA A 675 -18.83 -21.21 -8.47
N LEU A 676 -19.33 -20.01 -8.75
CA LEU A 676 -18.56 -18.78 -8.57
C LEU A 676 -18.22 -18.53 -7.09
N ALA A 677 -19.15 -18.74 -6.16
CA ALA A 677 -18.91 -18.50 -4.74
C ALA A 677 -17.76 -19.37 -4.19
N VAL A 678 -17.60 -20.59 -4.71
CA VAL A 678 -16.50 -21.49 -4.31
C VAL A 678 -15.17 -21.07 -4.96
N ALA A 679 -15.19 -20.56 -6.19
CA ALA A 679 -13.99 -20.07 -6.88
C ALA A 679 -13.62 -18.61 -6.52
N GLU A 680 -14.45 -17.90 -5.75
CA GLU A 680 -14.33 -16.47 -5.49
C GLU A 680 -12.98 -16.10 -4.86
N GLU A 681 -12.51 -16.88 -3.89
CA GLU A 681 -11.22 -16.61 -3.25
C GLU A 681 -10.06 -16.78 -4.24
N THR A 682 -10.04 -17.86 -5.02
CA THR A 682 -9.02 -18.12 -6.04
C THR A 682 -9.00 -17.01 -7.10
N LEU A 683 -10.17 -16.58 -7.59
CA LEU A 683 -10.26 -15.52 -8.58
C LEU A 683 -9.84 -14.16 -8.00
N THR A 684 -10.17 -13.88 -6.73
CA THR A 684 -9.82 -12.62 -6.06
C THR A 684 -8.32 -12.54 -5.80
N THR A 685 -7.65 -13.65 -5.45
CA THR A 685 -6.18 -13.71 -5.34
C THR A 685 -5.48 -13.36 -6.65
N LEU A 686 -6.08 -13.70 -7.79
CA LEU A 686 -5.48 -13.47 -9.11
C LEU A 686 -5.74 -12.09 -9.69
N ALA A 687 -6.74 -11.36 -9.20
CA ALA A 687 -7.32 -10.23 -9.90
C ALA A 687 -7.32 -8.92 -9.11
N ALA A 688 -6.80 -7.86 -9.73
CA ALA A 688 -7.07 -6.49 -9.27
C ALA A 688 -8.52 -6.08 -9.55
N ARG A 689 -9.16 -6.71 -10.55
CA ARG A 689 -10.56 -6.47 -10.89
C ARG A 689 -11.21 -7.69 -11.52
N ILE A 690 -12.36 -8.08 -10.97
CA ILE A 690 -13.26 -9.09 -11.54
C ILE A 690 -14.46 -8.36 -12.15
N VAL A 691 -14.83 -8.72 -13.37
CA VAL A 691 -16.02 -8.23 -14.06
C VAL A 691 -16.95 -9.41 -14.26
N HIS A 692 -18.05 -9.45 -13.50
CA HIS A 692 -19.10 -10.45 -13.69
C HIS A 692 -19.93 -10.07 -14.91
N VAL A 693 -19.80 -10.83 -15.99
CA VAL A 693 -20.44 -10.55 -17.29
C VAL A 693 -21.81 -11.22 -17.38
N GLY A 694 -21.95 -12.40 -16.79
CA GLY A 694 -23.21 -13.14 -16.78
C GLY A 694 -23.14 -14.36 -15.87
N THR A 695 -24.21 -15.14 -15.88
CA THR A 695 -24.37 -16.32 -15.00
C THR A 695 -24.09 -17.64 -15.71
N THR A 696 -23.65 -17.61 -16.98
CA THR A 696 -23.44 -18.83 -17.77
C THR A 696 -22.01 -18.89 -18.28
N PRO A 697 -21.34 -20.06 -18.21
CA PRO A 697 -20.07 -20.26 -18.90
C PRO A 697 -20.17 -19.91 -20.40
N GLY A 698 -19.17 -19.18 -20.90
CA GLY A 698 -19.15 -18.58 -22.23
C GLY A 698 -19.40 -17.06 -22.21
N ASP A 699 -20.04 -16.51 -21.18
CA ASP A 699 -20.23 -15.06 -21.06
C ASP A 699 -18.90 -14.33 -20.80
N GLY A 700 -17.97 -14.96 -20.06
CA GLY A 700 -16.61 -14.46 -19.86
C GLY A 700 -15.83 -14.46 -21.18
N GLN A 701 -15.90 -15.55 -21.96
CA GLN A 701 -15.32 -15.63 -23.30
C GLN A 701 -15.86 -14.54 -24.23
N ALA A 702 -17.17 -14.27 -24.19
CA ALA A 702 -17.78 -13.23 -25.03
C ALA A 702 -17.15 -11.85 -24.76
N MET A 703 -16.97 -11.48 -23.49
CA MET A 703 -16.27 -10.24 -23.13
C MET A 703 -14.79 -10.28 -23.55
N LYS A 704 -14.12 -11.43 -23.38
CA LYS A 704 -12.72 -11.58 -23.78
C LYS A 704 -12.53 -11.41 -25.29
N ILE A 705 -13.43 -11.93 -26.12
CA ILE A 705 -13.39 -11.80 -27.58
C ILE A 705 -13.46 -10.33 -28.00
N VAL A 706 -14.35 -9.54 -27.38
CA VAL A 706 -14.43 -8.09 -27.63
C VAL A 706 -13.08 -7.41 -27.32
N ASN A 707 -12.44 -7.79 -26.21
CA ASN A 707 -11.13 -7.26 -25.85
C ASN A 707 -10.02 -7.72 -26.82
N GLN A 708 -10.02 -8.99 -27.25
CA GLN A 708 -9.00 -9.52 -28.16
C GLN A 708 -9.09 -8.91 -29.56
N LEU A 709 -10.29 -8.53 -30.02
CA LEU A 709 -10.47 -7.73 -31.23
C LEU A 709 -9.65 -6.45 -31.17
N LEU A 710 -9.84 -5.65 -30.10
CA LEU A 710 -9.12 -4.39 -29.92
C LEU A 710 -7.62 -4.63 -29.76
N ALA A 711 -7.24 -5.64 -28.97
CA ALA A 711 -5.84 -5.94 -28.71
C ALA A 711 -5.09 -6.25 -30.00
N GLY A 712 -5.60 -7.16 -30.84
CA GLY A 712 -4.94 -7.52 -32.10
C GLY A 712 -4.80 -6.33 -33.05
N VAL A 713 -5.91 -5.59 -33.26
CA VAL A 713 -5.90 -4.40 -34.14
C VAL A 713 -4.89 -3.37 -33.65
N GLN A 714 -4.81 -3.14 -32.34
CA GLN A 714 -3.85 -2.19 -31.76
C GLN A 714 -2.40 -2.66 -31.92
N VAL A 715 -2.11 -3.97 -31.82
CA VAL A 715 -0.75 -4.48 -32.09
C VAL A 715 -0.35 -4.16 -33.53
N LEU A 716 -1.18 -4.50 -34.52
CA LEU A 716 -0.86 -4.24 -35.93
C LEU A 716 -0.76 -2.74 -36.23
N ALA A 717 -1.69 -1.93 -35.72
CA ALA A 717 -1.66 -0.48 -35.91
C ALA A 717 -0.39 0.16 -35.30
N THR A 718 0.11 -0.38 -34.18
CA THR A 718 1.37 0.06 -33.57
C THR A 718 2.55 -0.28 -34.47
N ALA A 719 2.57 -1.49 -35.05
CA ALA A 719 3.58 -1.88 -36.03
C ALA A 719 3.59 -0.95 -37.25
N GLU A 720 2.42 -0.65 -37.83
CA GLU A 720 2.30 0.28 -38.96
C GLU A 720 2.79 1.69 -38.61
N ALA A 721 2.43 2.20 -37.41
CA ALA A 721 2.84 3.51 -36.96
C ALA A 721 4.37 3.62 -36.81
N LEU A 722 5.02 2.62 -36.23
CA LEU A 722 6.47 2.59 -36.09
C LEU A 722 7.19 2.44 -37.44
N SER A 723 6.67 1.59 -38.33
CA SER A 723 7.20 1.44 -39.69
C SER A 723 7.07 2.73 -40.51
N LEU A 724 5.95 3.45 -40.38
CA LEU A 724 5.76 4.77 -40.99
C LEU A 724 6.72 5.80 -40.40
N ALA A 725 6.90 5.82 -39.08
CA ALA A 725 7.85 6.72 -38.42
C ALA A 725 9.29 6.50 -38.91
N ARG A 726 9.67 5.22 -39.11
CA ARG A 726 10.95 4.85 -39.74
C ARG A 726 11.07 5.40 -41.17
N ALA A 727 10.04 5.23 -42.00
CA ALA A 727 10.02 5.77 -43.36
C ALA A 727 10.10 7.31 -43.41
N LEU A 728 9.62 7.99 -42.37
CA LEU A 728 9.71 9.44 -42.18
C LEU A 728 11.04 9.90 -41.56
N ASN A 729 11.99 8.99 -41.30
CA ASN A 729 13.29 9.24 -40.67
C ASN A 729 13.16 9.86 -39.26
N LEU A 730 12.12 9.49 -38.52
CA LEU A 730 11.98 9.86 -37.12
C LEU A 730 12.84 8.95 -36.24
N GLU A 731 13.45 9.53 -35.21
CA GLU A 731 14.22 8.77 -34.23
C GLU A 731 13.29 7.86 -33.40
N ARG A 732 13.66 6.59 -33.26
CA ARG A 732 12.78 5.54 -32.75
C ARG A 732 12.39 5.76 -31.30
N ASP A 733 13.33 6.16 -30.45
CA ASP A 733 13.09 6.37 -29.02
C ASP A 733 12.17 7.57 -28.81
N ALA A 734 12.42 8.66 -29.53
CA ALA A 734 11.54 9.83 -29.54
C ALA A 734 10.12 9.50 -30.01
N VAL A 735 9.95 8.61 -30.99
CA VAL A 735 8.62 8.18 -31.45
C VAL A 735 7.93 7.34 -30.38
N VAL A 736 8.62 6.39 -29.76
CA VAL A 736 8.03 5.58 -28.69
C VAL A 736 7.66 6.45 -27.49
N ASP A 737 8.54 7.38 -27.07
CA ASP A 737 8.28 8.34 -26.00
C ASP A 737 7.09 9.25 -26.34
N PHE A 738 7.01 9.74 -27.58
CA PHE A 738 5.88 10.54 -28.04
C PHE A 738 4.57 9.76 -28.01
N LEU A 739 4.55 8.53 -28.54
CA LEU A 739 3.38 7.64 -28.54
C LEU A 739 2.94 7.23 -27.13
N ARG A 740 3.84 7.24 -26.15
CA ARG A 740 3.53 7.00 -24.73
C ARG A 740 2.81 8.17 -24.08
N LEU A 741 3.11 9.38 -24.51
CA LEU A 741 2.55 10.62 -23.98
C LEU A 741 1.32 11.10 -24.76
N SER A 742 1.06 10.56 -25.95
CA SER A 742 -0.04 11.01 -26.80
C SER A 742 -1.39 10.47 -26.34
N ASP A 743 -2.47 11.21 -26.62
CA ASP A 743 -3.85 10.80 -26.33
C ASP A 743 -4.28 9.52 -27.10
N THR A 744 -3.51 9.13 -28.12
CA THR A 744 -3.69 7.88 -28.87
C THR A 744 -3.13 6.66 -28.14
N ALA A 745 -2.43 6.85 -27.02
CA ALA A 745 -1.82 5.79 -26.25
C ALA A 745 -2.88 4.84 -25.65
N SER A 746 -2.67 3.55 -25.85
CA SER A 746 -3.30 2.49 -25.08
C SER A 746 -2.23 1.66 -24.37
N PHE A 747 -2.63 0.87 -23.37
CA PHE A 747 -1.71 -0.09 -22.76
C PHE A 747 -1.08 -1.00 -23.82
N VAL A 748 -1.87 -1.50 -24.79
CA VAL A 748 -1.35 -2.36 -25.86
C VAL A 748 -0.37 -1.60 -26.75
N THR A 749 -0.70 -0.38 -27.17
CA THR A 749 0.16 0.43 -28.05
C THR A 749 1.51 0.72 -27.41
N THR A 750 1.51 1.25 -26.19
CA THR A 750 2.74 1.64 -25.48
C THR A 750 3.63 0.46 -25.16
N GLU A 751 3.01 -0.66 -24.76
CA GLU A 751 3.72 -1.85 -24.35
C GLU A 751 4.27 -2.62 -25.57
N ARG A 752 3.52 -2.70 -26.67
CA ARG A 752 4.00 -3.31 -27.93
C ARG A 752 5.06 -2.45 -28.61
N ALA A 753 4.95 -1.12 -28.53
CA ALA A 753 5.95 -0.23 -29.13
C ALA A 753 7.36 -0.48 -28.58
N GLU A 754 7.48 -0.72 -27.27
CA GLU A 754 8.77 -1.09 -26.66
C GLU A 754 9.28 -2.46 -27.10
N ARG A 755 8.40 -3.46 -27.12
CA ARG A 755 8.81 -4.81 -27.56
C ARG A 755 9.26 -4.80 -29.02
N MET A 756 8.52 -4.07 -29.86
CA MET A 756 8.88 -3.86 -31.27
C MET A 756 10.22 -3.14 -31.38
N LYS A 757 10.50 -2.14 -30.55
CA LYS A 757 11.82 -1.51 -30.47
C LYS A 757 12.94 -2.52 -30.17
N ALA A 758 12.74 -3.42 -29.21
CA ALA A 758 13.72 -4.44 -28.83
C ALA A 758 13.96 -5.49 -29.95
N ALA A 759 12.92 -5.86 -30.69
CA ALA A 759 12.97 -6.86 -31.78
C ALA A 759 13.80 -6.43 -33.01
N HIS A 760 14.22 -5.16 -33.08
CA HIS A 760 15.08 -4.58 -34.14
C HIS A 760 16.58 -4.56 -33.82
N SER A 761 17.00 -4.99 -32.62
CA SER A 761 18.42 -5.05 -32.32
C SER A 761 19.04 -6.31 -32.94
N ASP A 762 19.79 -6.15 -34.04
CA ASP A 762 20.59 -7.22 -34.68
C ASP A 762 21.68 -7.81 -33.76
N THR A 763 21.82 -7.28 -32.54
CA THR A 763 22.87 -7.63 -31.56
C THR A 763 22.45 -8.66 -30.50
N THR A 764 21.28 -9.28 -30.59
CA THR A 764 20.84 -10.22 -29.54
C THR A 764 21.05 -11.69 -29.90
N THR A 765 22.21 -12.22 -29.53
CA THR A 765 22.49 -13.67 -29.40
C THR A 765 21.78 -14.33 -28.20
N ALA A 766 21.01 -13.56 -27.42
CA ALA A 766 20.09 -14.06 -26.39
C ALA A 766 18.65 -13.90 -26.89
N ALA A 767 17.88 -15.00 -26.94
CA ALA A 767 16.48 -14.98 -27.35
C ALA A 767 15.70 -13.98 -26.48
N ALA A 768 15.15 -12.92 -27.10
CA ALA A 768 14.29 -11.97 -26.40
C ALA A 768 13.13 -12.72 -25.70
N PRO A 769 12.67 -12.26 -24.52
CA PRO A 769 11.59 -12.93 -23.80
C PRO A 769 10.33 -12.98 -24.65
N VAL A 770 9.74 -14.17 -24.81
CA VAL A 770 8.44 -14.33 -25.47
C VAL A 770 7.34 -14.08 -24.44
N HIS A 771 6.70 -12.92 -24.52
CA HIS A 771 5.63 -12.53 -23.62
C HIS A 771 4.27 -13.03 -24.13
N ASN A 772 4.04 -12.94 -25.44
CA ASN A 772 2.85 -13.48 -26.09
C ASN A 772 3.22 -14.04 -27.47
N PRO A 773 3.16 -15.37 -27.70
CA PRO A 773 3.48 -15.92 -29.01
C PRO A 773 2.55 -15.42 -30.12
N LEU A 774 3.10 -15.16 -31.30
CA LEU A 774 2.34 -14.74 -32.47
C LEU A 774 1.20 -15.73 -32.81
N ALA A 775 1.44 -17.03 -32.65
CA ALA A 775 0.44 -18.07 -32.89
C ALA A 775 -0.78 -17.96 -31.95
N VAL A 776 -0.61 -17.43 -30.73
CA VAL A 776 -1.73 -17.14 -29.82
C VAL A 776 -2.59 -16.02 -30.38
N MET A 777 -1.98 -14.99 -30.97
CA MET A 777 -2.71 -13.89 -31.61
C MET A 777 -3.49 -14.37 -32.85
N VAL A 778 -2.90 -15.25 -33.66
CA VAL A 778 -3.61 -15.88 -34.80
C VAL A 778 -4.85 -16.63 -34.31
N LYS A 779 -4.69 -17.48 -33.28
CA LYS A 779 -5.79 -18.24 -32.70
C LYS A 779 -6.89 -17.32 -32.15
N ASP A 780 -6.54 -16.32 -31.34
CA ASP A 780 -7.50 -15.40 -30.73
C ASP A 780 -8.25 -14.55 -31.78
N LEU A 781 -7.56 -14.07 -32.81
CA LEU A 781 -8.18 -13.35 -33.93
C LEU A 781 -9.08 -14.25 -34.79
N GLY A 782 -8.72 -15.53 -34.96
CA GLY A 782 -9.59 -16.52 -35.61
C GLY A 782 -10.90 -16.74 -34.84
N ILE A 783 -10.84 -16.78 -33.50
CA ILE A 783 -12.05 -16.83 -32.65
C ILE A 783 -12.89 -15.56 -32.85
N VAL A 784 -12.25 -14.38 -32.90
CA VAL A 784 -12.93 -13.10 -33.16
C VAL A 784 -13.63 -13.11 -34.51
N ALA A 785 -12.94 -13.51 -35.59
CA ALA A 785 -13.48 -13.56 -36.94
C ALA A 785 -14.65 -14.55 -37.05
N SER A 786 -14.49 -15.75 -36.50
CA SER A 786 -15.56 -16.75 -36.46
C SER A 786 -16.78 -16.24 -35.68
N THR A 787 -16.57 -15.62 -34.51
CA THR A 787 -17.66 -15.07 -33.69
C THR A 787 -18.41 -13.95 -34.42
N ALA A 788 -17.68 -13.06 -35.08
CA ALA A 788 -18.26 -11.96 -35.84
C ALA A 788 -19.09 -12.47 -37.03
N TYR A 789 -18.60 -13.48 -37.75
CA TYR A 789 -19.34 -14.14 -38.83
C TYR A 789 -20.67 -14.72 -38.35
N HIS A 790 -20.65 -15.52 -37.27
CA HIS A 790 -21.87 -16.14 -36.73
C HIS A 790 -22.84 -15.12 -36.10
N SER A 791 -22.33 -13.97 -35.66
CA SER A 791 -23.14 -12.89 -35.09
C SER A 791 -23.68 -11.90 -36.14
N GLY A 792 -23.27 -12.04 -37.41
CA GLY A 792 -23.65 -11.10 -38.47
C GLY A 792 -23.06 -9.69 -38.33
N VAL A 793 -21.94 -9.55 -37.60
CA VAL A 793 -21.28 -8.25 -37.34
C VAL A 793 -20.07 -8.10 -38.26
N GLY A 794 -20.01 -7.00 -39.02
CA GLY A 794 -18.84 -6.67 -39.83
C GLY A 794 -17.68 -6.16 -38.98
N VAL A 795 -16.55 -6.88 -38.99
CA VAL A 795 -15.30 -6.52 -38.26
C VAL A 795 -14.10 -6.37 -39.21
N PRO A 796 -14.15 -5.45 -40.19
CA PRO A 796 -13.18 -5.41 -41.28
C PRO A 796 -11.72 -5.23 -40.82
N LEU A 797 -11.49 -4.42 -39.78
CA LEU A 797 -10.14 -4.23 -39.22
C LEU A 797 -9.59 -5.53 -38.62
N ALA A 798 -10.41 -6.22 -37.81
CA ALA A 798 -10.00 -7.47 -37.17
C ALA A 798 -9.72 -8.57 -38.20
N GLY A 799 -10.56 -8.66 -39.25
CA GLY A 799 -10.34 -9.61 -40.35
C GLY A 799 -9.04 -9.33 -41.11
N LEU A 800 -8.73 -8.07 -41.41
CA LEU A 800 -7.43 -7.71 -42.01
C LEU A 800 -6.27 -8.07 -41.07
N THR A 801 -6.40 -7.73 -39.78
CA THR A 801 -5.39 -8.02 -38.78
C THR A 801 -5.12 -9.52 -38.66
N GLU A 802 -6.16 -10.36 -38.64
CA GLU A 802 -6.04 -11.82 -38.67
C GLU A 802 -5.20 -12.29 -39.87
N GLN A 803 -5.48 -11.77 -41.07
CA GLN A 803 -4.72 -12.15 -42.27
C GLN A 803 -3.24 -11.76 -42.16
N MET A 804 -2.92 -10.60 -41.58
CA MET A 804 -1.53 -10.18 -41.35
C MET A 804 -0.82 -11.11 -40.37
N PHE A 805 -1.48 -11.49 -39.26
CA PHE A 805 -0.91 -12.44 -38.32
C PHE A 805 -0.74 -13.84 -38.94
N LEU A 806 -1.67 -14.30 -39.79
CA LEU A 806 -1.52 -15.54 -40.54
C LEU A 806 -0.32 -15.52 -41.50
N LEU A 807 -0.03 -14.38 -42.14
CA LEU A 807 1.17 -14.20 -42.95
C LEU A 807 2.45 -14.32 -42.09
N GLY A 808 2.48 -13.68 -40.92
CA GLY A 808 3.59 -13.81 -39.97
C GLY A 808 3.81 -15.26 -39.49
N GLN A 809 2.72 -16.00 -39.24
CA GLN A 809 2.83 -17.42 -38.90
C GLN A 809 3.38 -18.25 -40.06
N ARG A 810 2.94 -18.00 -41.30
CA ARG A 810 3.49 -18.65 -42.50
C ARG A 810 4.98 -18.32 -42.72
N ALA A 811 5.43 -17.15 -42.29
CA ALA A 811 6.84 -16.77 -42.29
C ALA A 811 7.67 -17.48 -41.20
N GLY A 812 7.06 -18.39 -40.42
CA GLY A 812 7.73 -19.20 -39.41
C GLY A 812 7.83 -18.51 -38.04
N TRP A 813 7.12 -17.40 -37.82
CA TRP A 813 7.24 -16.61 -36.58
C TRP A 813 6.26 -17.01 -35.49
N GLY A 814 5.56 -18.15 -35.62
CA GLY A 814 4.49 -18.54 -34.71
C GLY A 814 4.87 -18.59 -33.23
N GLU A 815 6.08 -19.05 -32.90
CA GLU A 815 6.57 -19.13 -31.52
C GLU A 815 7.37 -17.89 -31.07
N ALA A 816 7.61 -16.92 -31.98
CA ALA A 816 8.18 -15.63 -31.63
C ALA A 816 7.13 -14.73 -30.96
N ASP A 817 7.59 -13.69 -30.26
CA ASP A 817 6.69 -12.71 -29.65
C ASP A 817 5.85 -11.98 -30.72
N ASP A 818 4.59 -11.65 -30.39
CA ASP A 818 3.65 -11.00 -31.30
C ASP A 818 4.15 -9.64 -31.85
N SER A 819 5.11 -9.00 -31.19
CA SER A 819 5.83 -7.81 -31.67
C SER A 819 6.60 -8.03 -32.98
N VAL A 820 6.96 -9.26 -33.34
CA VAL A 820 7.65 -9.59 -34.60
C VAL A 820 6.85 -9.20 -35.85
N ILE A 821 5.53 -8.98 -35.71
CA ILE A 821 4.63 -8.60 -36.80
C ILE A 821 5.06 -7.31 -37.52
N ILE A 822 5.81 -6.43 -36.84
CA ILE A 822 6.38 -5.21 -37.42
C ILE A 822 7.24 -5.48 -38.65
N ARG A 823 7.90 -6.65 -38.72
CA ARG A 823 8.72 -7.06 -39.87
C ARG A 823 7.93 -7.21 -41.17
N LEU A 824 6.59 -7.33 -41.12
CA LEU A 824 5.75 -7.34 -42.33
C LEU A 824 5.51 -5.95 -42.91
N THR A 825 5.61 -4.90 -42.09
CA THR A 825 5.23 -3.53 -42.48
C THR A 825 6.43 -2.60 -42.64
N GLU A 826 7.60 -3.01 -42.17
CA GLU A 826 8.83 -2.22 -42.31
C GLU A 826 9.22 -2.04 -43.78
N PRO A 827 9.68 -0.84 -44.17
CA PRO A 827 10.26 -0.63 -45.50
C PRO A 827 11.59 -1.38 -45.64
N GLU A 828 11.82 -2.00 -46.80
CA GLU A 828 13.15 -2.53 -47.16
C GLU A 828 14.20 -1.41 -47.09
N GLU A 829 15.39 -1.71 -46.58
CA GLU A 829 16.49 -0.75 -46.53
C GLU A 829 16.85 -0.34 -47.96
N ARG A 830 16.60 0.94 -48.30
CA ARG A 830 17.18 1.54 -49.50
C ARG A 830 18.66 1.76 -49.25
N HIS A 831 19.49 0.85 -49.75
CA HIS A 831 20.94 1.02 -49.86
C HIS A 831 21.33 2.25 -50.68
#